data_AF-A0A496TXG0-F1
#
_entry.id   AF-A0A496TXG0-F1
#
_cell.length_a   1.000
_cell.length_b   1.000
_cell.length_c   1.000
_cell.angle_alpha   90.00
_cell.angle_beta   90.00
_cell.angle_gamma   90.00
#
_symmetry.space_group_name_H-M   'P 1'
#
loop_
_entity.id
_entity.type
_entity.pdbx_description
1 polymer ?
#
loop_
_entity_poly.entity_id
_entity_poly.type
_entity_poly.pdbx_seq_one_letter_code
_entity_poly.pdbx_strand_id
1 'polypeptide(L)'
;MDMAKRRMLMVSVLTLLIGFLGMGRAPKRMRYSIVFTQEPIGAKVTKQIFPVERPDGCRIVSLAPDGNLSVLTPGFVSACDPCVSYDGTRILFAGKRTREENWNIWEMNVDGSGKVQVTKNLGNCFEPLYLAKASVTPPKFDDKVRWITFISTAAGVLDEQGKGVATSLYVMSLSPVKGKGTVVWRTTYGLGGDVSPTILQDGRVLFSSRQRGNFALMTITWAGDNINPFYGTDKYPPIKAMACEMPNRTVVFIESDGTSPDRGGRLVRVKLRRPLHTHEVLSKDGGRYQTPHFLPGPVGQTEEFQQEGNKRGELLVSYTSGAESYGIYVFDFQKGRPGRKIYDDPSWDDVDAMPICPHAEPIARIPMLEFASVLDIKGFKGAGQLQCLNVYDSDRPEAAQVKPGEVKWARFVEGVPVRTSGKKVTGNKETGASLSSFHHFSSSHYQGAVDEKWPPPFVKPRIIGEAPVEPDGSFFVNIVGNTPFFIQLLDENKMALQTMRAWTWIRSGSQRGCIGCHEDKELAPENRATQALLKAQPAFVTTPPENRRTVDFRHNVMPIIKQHCISCHNGEIRRGNLDLSAKPTKYFNCAYEHLLTPDKGKKYVTPGSARNSPLIWRIFGYRTGVQDTTKSVSAYSVSQMPPAMPLSNAEKQTLVEWIDLGAQWDSMPKIDK
;
A
#
# COMPACT_ATOMS: atom_id res chain seq x y z
N MET A 1 59.47 -69.44 -28.07
CA MET A 1 60.33 -69.29 -26.88
C MET A 1 60.69 -67.82 -26.81
N ASP A 2 59.83 -66.97 -26.25
CA ASP A 2 59.48 -66.79 -24.84
C ASP A 2 60.40 -65.77 -24.14
N MET A 3 59.75 -64.88 -23.37
CA MET A 3 60.24 -63.92 -22.38
C MET A 3 61.21 -62.80 -22.85
N ALA A 4 61.25 -61.59 -22.27
CA ALA A 4 60.37 -60.78 -21.44
C ALA A 4 61.15 -59.48 -21.13
N LYS A 5 60.47 -58.32 -21.20
CA LYS A 5 60.61 -57.10 -20.35
C LYS A 5 62.00 -56.50 -20.05
N ARG A 6 62.14 -55.19 -20.34
CA ARG A 6 62.47 -54.09 -19.37
C ARG A 6 62.44 -52.74 -20.12
N ARG A 7 61.44 -51.89 -19.87
CA ARG A 7 61.41 -50.72 -18.96
C ARG A 7 62.25 -49.50 -19.39
N MET A 8 61.51 -48.47 -19.82
CA MET A 8 61.50 -47.10 -19.30
C MET A 8 62.44 -46.04 -19.91
N LEU A 9 61.79 -44.93 -20.30
CA LEU A 9 62.19 -43.51 -20.29
C LEU A 9 62.51 -42.81 -21.63
N MET A 10 61.57 -41.91 -21.99
CA MET A 10 61.78 -40.50 -22.36
C MET A 10 62.11 -40.06 -23.81
N VAL A 11 61.35 -39.02 -24.22
CA VAL A 11 61.72 -37.88 -25.11
C VAL A 11 61.24 -37.91 -26.58
N SER A 12 60.17 -37.13 -26.78
CA SER A 12 59.99 -36.05 -27.77
C SER A 12 59.71 -36.28 -29.26
N VAL A 13 58.54 -35.75 -29.65
CA VAL A 13 58.24 -34.88 -30.81
C VAL A 13 58.23 -35.52 -32.20
N LEU A 14 57.02 -35.68 -32.77
CA LEU A 14 56.70 -35.14 -34.09
C LEU A 14 55.19 -34.99 -34.34
N THR A 15 54.80 -33.77 -34.68
CA THR A 15 53.55 -33.29 -35.26
C THR A 15 53.27 -33.91 -36.64
N LEU A 16 52.03 -34.37 -36.94
CA LEU A 16 51.18 -33.88 -38.05
C LEU A 16 49.82 -34.61 -38.17
N LEU A 17 48.75 -33.79 -38.12
CA LEU A 17 47.47 -33.85 -38.88
C LEU A 17 46.72 -35.18 -39.11
N ILE A 18 45.59 -35.34 -38.41
CA ILE A 18 44.28 -35.66 -39.02
C ILE A 18 43.22 -34.80 -38.31
N GLY A 19 42.60 -33.87 -39.06
CA GLY A 19 41.43 -33.14 -38.59
C GLY A 19 40.18 -33.99 -38.71
N PHE A 20 39.15 -33.72 -37.89
CA PHE A 20 37.76 -33.68 -38.32
C PHE A 20 36.88 -33.11 -37.17
N LEU A 21 36.16 -32.04 -37.49
CA LEU A 21 34.91 -31.57 -36.90
C LEU A 21 34.71 -31.73 -35.39
N GLY A 22 35.11 -30.69 -34.67
CA GLY A 22 34.63 -30.41 -33.32
C GLY A 22 34.14 -28.96 -33.22
N MET A 23 33.28 -28.50 -34.13
CA MET A 23 32.46 -27.32 -33.86
C MET A 23 31.56 -27.67 -32.68
N GLY A 24 32.03 -27.39 -31.47
CA GLY A 24 31.24 -27.46 -30.26
C GLY A 24 30.01 -26.59 -30.47
N ARG A 25 28.84 -27.22 -30.63
CA ARG A 25 27.55 -26.53 -30.58
C ARG A 25 27.52 -25.77 -29.26
N ALA A 26 27.49 -24.44 -29.34
CA ALA A 26 27.25 -23.58 -28.20
C ALA A 26 26.01 -24.10 -27.44
N PRO A 27 26.04 -24.19 -26.10
CA PRO A 27 24.90 -24.67 -25.34
C PRO A 27 23.68 -23.79 -25.67
N LYS A 28 22.56 -24.40 -26.07
CA LYS A 28 21.30 -23.69 -26.39
C LYS A 28 20.89 -22.85 -25.17
N ARG A 29 21.04 -21.53 -25.26
CA ARG A 29 21.28 -20.65 -24.11
C ARG A 29 20.03 -20.07 -23.46
N MET A 30 18.96 -19.79 -24.20
CA MET A 30 17.63 -19.50 -23.64
C MET A 30 16.54 -19.91 -24.64
N ARG A 31 15.30 -20.10 -24.18
CA ARG A 31 14.19 -20.51 -25.06
C ARG A 31 13.49 -19.32 -25.71
N TYR A 32 13.22 -18.30 -24.91
CA TYR A 32 12.59 -17.06 -25.33
C TYR A 32 13.62 -15.94 -25.21
N SER A 33 13.48 -14.90 -26.04
CA SER A 33 14.14 -13.64 -25.71
C SER A 33 13.59 -13.14 -24.37
N ILE A 34 14.40 -12.43 -23.61
CA ILE A 34 13.93 -11.72 -22.40
C ILE A 34 14.10 -10.23 -22.61
N VAL A 35 13.18 -9.45 -22.07
CA VAL A 35 13.31 -7.99 -21.92
C VAL A 35 13.58 -7.69 -20.45
N PHE A 36 14.43 -6.70 -20.17
CA PHE A 36 14.74 -6.28 -18.81
C PHE A 36 15.24 -4.83 -18.78
N THR A 37 15.29 -4.26 -17.59
CA THR A 37 15.87 -2.94 -17.30
C THR A 37 17.34 -3.10 -16.92
N GLN A 38 18.21 -2.28 -17.48
CA GLN A 38 19.56 -2.06 -16.94
C GLN A 38 19.60 -0.70 -16.24
N GLU A 39 19.95 -0.68 -14.96
CA GLU A 39 20.08 0.55 -14.16
C GLU A 39 21.55 0.89 -13.88
N PRO A 40 21.97 2.16 -13.98
CA PRO A 40 23.35 2.52 -13.69
C PRO A 40 23.70 2.29 -12.21
N ILE A 41 24.81 1.59 -11.96
CA ILE A 41 25.33 1.35 -10.60
C ILE A 41 25.69 2.68 -9.92
N GLY A 42 25.45 2.77 -8.61
CA GLY A 42 25.89 3.89 -7.77
C GLY A 42 25.01 5.14 -7.87
N ALA A 43 23.90 5.09 -8.61
CA ALA A 43 22.92 6.14 -8.60
C ALA A 43 22.25 6.24 -7.21
N LYS A 44 22.31 7.42 -6.59
CA LYS A 44 21.72 7.66 -5.26
C LYS A 44 20.21 7.54 -5.33
N VAL A 45 19.70 6.40 -4.87
CA VAL A 45 18.26 6.22 -4.67
C VAL A 45 17.81 7.12 -3.49
N THR A 46 16.69 7.81 -3.66
CA THR A 46 16.12 8.72 -2.65
C THR A 46 15.85 8.02 -1.32
N LYS A 47 15.86 8.77 -0.19
CA LYS A 47 15.56 8.28 1.19
C LYS A 47 14.10 7.80 1.41
N GLN A 48 13.36 7.47 0.35
CA GLN A 48 12.01 6.91 0.45
C GLN A 48 12.06 5.40 0.65
N ILE A 49 11.13 4.88 1.45
CA ILE A 49 10.88 3.45 1.56
C ILE A 49 10.07 3.08 0.31
N PHE A 50 10.67 2.33 -0.64
CA PHE A 50 10.15 2.08 -2.00
C PHE A 50 10.13 3.31 -2.93
N PRO A 51 11.32 3.80 -3.31
CA PRO A 51 11.44 4.87 -4.28
C PRO A 51 11.02 4.35 -5.65
N VAL A 52 9.91 4.85 -6.20
CA VAL A 52 9.42 4.39 -7.51
C VAL A 52 10.26 4.97 -8.64
N GLU A 53 10.67 6.24 -8.50
CA GLU A 53 11.46 6.93 -9.51
C GLU A 53 12.86 6.29 -9.66
N ARG A 54 13.16 5.88 -10.90
CA ARG A 54 14.47 5.34 -11.30
C ARG A 54 15.44 6.48 -11.64
N PRO A 55 16.76 6.27 -11.51
CA PRO A 55 17.74 7.27 -11.90
C PRO A 55 17.73 7.57 -13.42
N ASP A 56 18.37 8.67 -13.82
CA ASP A 56 18.66 8.91 -15.24
C ASP A 56 19.63 7.84 -15.75
N GLY A 57 19.49 7.45 -17.02
CA GLY A 57 20.36 6.48 -17.68
C GLY A 57 19.85 5.05 -17.66
N CYS A 58 18.74 4.74 -16.98
CA CYS A 58 18.11 3.42 -17.10
C CYS A 58 17.69 3.17 -18.55
N ARG A 59 17.87 1.93 -19.01
CA ARG A 59 17.52 1.54 -20.38
C ARG A 59 16.85 0.18 -20.39
N ILE A 60 15.96 -0.01 -21.34
CA ILE A 60 15.32 -1.31 -21.58
C ILE A 60 16.10 -2.01 -22.68
N VAL A 61 16.46 -3.26 -22.43
CA VAL A 61 17.22 -4.11 -23.34
C VAL A 61 16.49 -5.43 -23.59
N SER A 62 16.76 -6.02 -24.74
CA SER A 62 16.34 -7.37 -25.08
C SER A 62 17.57 -8.27 -25.20
N LEU A 63 17.50 -9.47 -24.65
CA LEU A 63 18.52 -10.50 -24.81
C LEU A 63 17.90 -11.68 -25.57
N ALA A 64 18.41 -11.92 -26.77
CA ALA A 64 17.96 -12.99 -27.64
C ALA A 64 18.46 -14.38 -27.16
N PRO A 65 17.81 -15.48 -27.60
CA PRO A 65 18.20 -16.86 -27.28
C PRO A 65 19.65 -17.24 -27.57
N ASP A 66 20.28 -16.57 -28.54
CA ASP A 66 21.67 -16.75 -28.94
C ASP A 66 22.66 -15.95 -28.07
N GLY A 67 22.15 -15.10 -27.17
CA GLY A 67 22.92 -14.24 -26.29
C GLY A 67 23.15 -12.83 -26.83
N ASN A 68 22.59 -12.48 -28.00
CA ASN A 68 22.70 -11.12 -28.53
C ASN A 68 21.86 -10.14 -27.72
N LEU A 69 22.49 -9.09 -27.20
CA LEU A 69 21.85 -8.00 -26.45
C LEU A 69 21.54 -6.83 -27.39
N SER A 70 20.38 -6.21 -27.25
CA SER A 70 19.97 -5.02 -28.01
C SER A 70 19.26 -4.00 -27.13
N VAL A 71 19.65 -2.73 -27.22
CA VAL A 71 18.96 -1.63 -26.51
C VAL A 71 17.70 -1.25 -27.25
N LEU A 72 16.54 -1.37 -26.60
CA LEU A 72 15.23 -1.11 -27.21
C LEU A 72 14.79 0.35 -27.08
N THR A 73 15.37 1.11 -26.15
CA THR A 73 14.96 2.49 -25.84
C THR A 73 16.02 3.56 -26.17
N PRO A 74 16.61 3.58 -27.38
CA PRO A 74 17.44 4.71 -27.77
C PRO A 74 16.58 5.99 -27.83
N GLY A 75 17.16 7.13 -27.44
CA GLY A 75 16.48 8.44 -27.43
C GLY A 75 15.66 8.74 -26.18
N PHE A 76 15.71 7.88 -25.16
CA PHE A 76 15.17 8.18 -23.83
C PHE A 76 16.32 8.53 -22.89
N VAL A 77 16.13 9.55 -22.05
CA VAL A 77 17.07 9.84 -20.95
C VAL A 77 16.99 8.73 -19.90
N SER A 78 15.81 8.16 -19.70
CA SER A 78 15.63 6.98 -18.85
C SER A 78 14.36 6.21 -19.23
N ALA A 79 14.43 4.88 -19.18
CA ALA A 79 13.32 3.96 -19.40
C ALA A 79 13.45 2.69 -18.54
N CYS A 80 12.33 2.19 -18.00
CA CYS A 80 12.28 1.06 -17.07
C CYS A 80 10.90 0.37 -17.06
N ASP A 81 10.76 -0.62 -16.18
CA ASP A 81 9.52 -1.35 -15.90
C ASP A 81 8.84 -1.93 -17.17
N PRO A 82 9.55 -2.74 -17.98
CA PRO A 82 8.95 -3.36 -19.16
C PRO A 82 7.82 -4.31 -18.76
N CYS A 83 6.74 -4.33 -19.52
CA CYS A 83 5.67 -5.31 -19.41
C CYS A 83 5.29 -5.84 -20.78
N VAL A 84 5.43 -7.14 -21.00
CA VAL A 84 5.11 -7.81 -22.27
C VAL A 84 3.60 -8.03 -22.38
N SER A 85 3.04 -7.80 -23.57
CA SER A 85 1.64 -8.08 -23.90
C SER A 85 1.35 -9.57 -23.98
N TYR A 86 0.09 -9.96 -23.76
CA TYR A 86 -0.33 -11.38 -23.74
C TYR A 86 -0.05 -12.15 -25.04
N ASP A 87 -0.03 -11.47 -26.19
CA ASP A 87 0.32 -12.08 -27.48
C ASP A 87 1.84 -12.11 -27.75
N GLY A 88 2.65 -11.50 -26.86
CA GLY A 88 4.09 -11.46 -26.96
C GLY A 88 4.63 -10.53 -28.05
N THR A 89 3.84 -9.58 -28.55
CA THR A 89 4.23 -8.73 -29.71
C THR A 89 4.53 -7.26 -29.35
N ARG A 90 4.04 -6.81 -28.20
CA ARG A 90 4.15 -5.43 -27.70
C ARG A 90 4.72 -5.37 -26.29
N ILE A 91 5.33 -4.24 -25.93
CA ILE A 91 5.91 -3.94 -24.63
C ILE A 91 5.40 -2.59 -24.14
N LEU A 92 4.76 -2.56 -22.97
CA LEU A 92 4.55 -1.33 -22.20
C LEU A 92 5.81 -1.02 -21.39
N PHE A 93 6.10 0.25 -21.16
CA PHE A 93 7.20 0.66 -20.29
C PHE A 93 7.02 2.08 -19.75
N ALA A 94 7.71 2.42 -18.68
CA ALA A 94 7.82 3.79 -18.18
C ALA A 94 9.05 4.48 -18.80
N GLY A 95 8.93 5.74 -19.21
CA GLY A 95 10.06 6.48 -19.76
C GLY A 95 9.87 7.99 -19.88
N LYS A 96 11.00 8.70 -19.94
CA LYS A 96 11.10 10.15 -20.19
C LYS A 96 12.18 10.45 -21.23
N ARG A 97 11.92 11.39 -22.15
CA ARG A 97 12.86 11.75 -23.22
C ARG A 97 13.81 12.87 -22.83
N THR A 98 13.42 13.71 -21.90
CA THR A 98 14.28 14.74 -21.29
C THR A 98 14.29 14.62 -19.77
N ARG A 99 15.15 15.39 -19.09
CA ARG A 99 15.25 15.40 -17.62
C ARG A 99 14.09 16.14 -16.95
N GLU A 100 13.49 17.06 -17.68
CA GLU A 100 12.43 17.97 -17.23
C GLU A 100 11.04 17.40 -17.45
N GLU A 101 10.90 16.44 -18.37
CA GLU A 101 9.65 15.74 -18.62
C GLU A 101 9.25 14.82 -17.46
N ASN A 102 7.94 14.70 -17.24
CA ASN A 102 7.41 13.66 -16.38
C ASN A 102 7.67 12.28 -16.99
N TRP A 103 7.80 11.28 -16.12
CA TRP A 103 7.71 9.89 -16.51
C TRP A 103 6.32 9.59 -17.06
N ASN A 104 6.27 9.01 -18.25
CA ASN A 104 5.03 8.59 -18.90
C ASN A 104 5.08 7.11 -19.23
N ILE A 105 3.92 6.50 -19.42
CA ILE A 105 3.81 5.16 -19.98
C ILE A 105 3.87 5.26 -21.50
N TRP A 106 4.64 4.36 -22.10
CA TRP A 106 4.84 4.19 -23.52
C TRP A 106 4.56 2.76 -23.92
N GLU A 107 4.26 2.54 -25.20
CA GLU A 107 4.15 1.22 -25.80
C GLU A 107 5.06 1.14 -27.03
N MET A 108 5.67 -0.02 -27.27
CA MET A 108 6.48 -0.30 -28.46
C MET A 108 6.30 -1.75 -28.94
N ASN A 109 6.72 -2.03 -30.17
CA ASN A 109 6.88 -3.40 -30.64
C ASN A 109 8.05 -4.08 -29.92
N VAL A 110 8.06 -5.42 -29.85
CA VAL A 110 9.13 -6.19 -29.16
C VAL A 110 10.52 -6.04 -29.79
N ASP A 111 10.60 -5.58 -31.04
CA ASP A 111 11.86 -5.22 -31.71
C ASP A 111 12.35 -3.80 -31.37
N GLY A 112 11.62 -3.06 -30.54
CA GLY A 112 11.91 -1.68 -30.15
C GLY A 112 11.37 -0.62 -31.11
N SER A 113 10.73 -0.98 -32.22
CA SER A 113 10.12 -0.03 -33.16
C SER A 113 8.75 0.47 -32.68
N GLY A 114 8.21 1.51 -33.35
CA GLY A 114 6.82 1.93 -33.16
C GLY A 114 6.48 2.51 -31.77
N LYS A 115 7.40 3.24 -31.15
CA LYS A 115 7.21 3.81 -29.80
C LYS A 115 6.12 4.89 -29.79
N VAL A 116 5.06 4.67 -29.01
CA VAL A 116 3.94 5.60 -28.83
C VAL A 116 3.77 5.95 -27.36
N GLN A 117 3.58 7.24 -27.07
CA GLN A 117 3.27 7.70 -25.71
C GLN A 117 1.80 7.39 -25.39
N VAL A 118 1.56 6.67 -24.30
CA VAL A 118 0.21 6.26 -23.88
C VAL A 118 -0.39 7.28 -22.91
N THR A 119 0.34 7.68 -21.87
CA THR A 119 -0.16 8.63 -20.86
C THR A 119 0.26 10.07 -21.17
N LYS A 120 -0.61 11.03 -20.82
CA LYS A 120 -0.32 12.46 -20.89
C LYS A 120 -1.02 13.19 -19.74
N ASN A 121 -0.34 14.15 -19.11
CA ASN A 121 -0.89 14.97 -18.02
C ASN A 121 -1.34 14.16 -16.78
N LEU A 122 -0.67 13.05 -16.48
CA LEU A 122 -0.98 12.17 -15.35
C LEU A 122 0.17 12.10 -14.34
N GLY A 123 0.83 13.24 -14.07
CA GLY A 123 2.03 13.26 -13.21
C GLY A 123 3.12 12.31 -13.74
N ASN A 124 3.92 11.76 -12.83
CA ASN A 124 4.88 10.70 -13.14
C ASN A 124 4.17 9.34 -13.08
N CYS A 125 4.30 8.54 -14.14
CA CYS A 125 3.69 7.22 -14.29
C CYS A 125 4.74 6.11 -14.35
N PHE A 126 4.54 5.01 -13.63
CA PHE A 126 5.47 3.88 -13.52
C PHE A 126 4.76 2.52 -13.45
N GLU A 127 5.54 1.44 -13.53
CA GLU A 127 5.09 0.05 -13.34
C GLU A 127 3.81 -0.29 -14.14
N PRO A 128 3.79 -0.10 -15.48
CA PRO A 128 2.62 -0.38 -16.29
C PRO A 128 2.38 -1.87 -16.45
N LEU A 129 1.11 -2.28 -16.46
CA LEU A 129 0.68 -3.64 -16.76
C LEU A 129 -0.46 -3.64 -17.76
N TYR A 130 -0.47 -4.61 -18.66
CA TYR A 130 -1.66 -4.92 -19.45
C TYR A 130 -2.76 -5.49 -18.54
N LEU A 131 -4.00 -5.06 -18.81
CA LEU A 131 -5.22 -5.66 -18.28
C LEU A 131 -5.94 -6.42 -19.41
N ALA A 132 -6.90 -7.26 -19.03
CA ALA A 132 -7.70 -8.02 -19.99
C ALA A 132 -8.52 -7.11 -20.93
N LYS A 133 -8.91 -7.64 -22.10
CA LYS A 133 -9.88 -6.99 -22.99
C LYS A 133 -11.24 -6.98 -22.33
N ALA A 134 -11.78 -5.80 -22.08
CA ALA A 134 -13.06 -5.63 -21.40
C ALA A 134 -13.84 -4.47 -22.01
N SER A 135 -15.17 -4.54 -21.91
CA SER A 135 -16.07 -3.45 -22.22
C SER A 135 -16.55 -2.78 -20.93
N VAL A 136 -16.83 -1.48 -21.03
CA VAL A 136 -17.37 -0.65 -19.94
C VAL A 136 -18.65 0.07 -20.36
N THR A 137 -19.23 -0.29 -21.50
CA THR A 137 -20.36 0.42 -22.10
C THR A 137 -21.65 -0.41 -21.94
N PRO A 138 -22.51 -0.07 -20.95
CA PRO A 138 -23.79 -0.74 -20.78
C PRO A 138 -24.76 -0.38 -21.93
N PRO A 139 -25.83 -1.18 -22.14
CA PRO A 139 -26.12 -2.44 -21.45
C PRO A 139 -25.49 -3.66 -22.13
N LYS A 140 -24.93 -3.51 -23.35
CA LYS A 140 -24.52 -4.64 -24.21
C LYS A 140 -23.11 -5.16 -23.95
N PHE A 141 -22.21 -4.29 -23.51
CA PHE A 141 -20.82 -4.61 -23.22
C PHE A 141 -20.04 -5.30 -24.36
N ASP A 142 -20.32 -4.93 -25.62
CA ASP A 142 -19.74 -5.56 -26.82
C ASP A 142 -18.46 -4.87 -27.34
N ASP A 143 -18.18 -3.64 -26.91
CA ASP A 143 -17.02 -2.82 -27.31
C ASP A 143 -15.76 -3.13 -26.47
N LYS A 144 -15.29 -4.38 -26.51
CA LYS A 144 -14.11 -4.81 -25.76
C LYS A 144 -12.83 -4.13 -26.27
N VAL A 145 -12.19 -3.33 -25.42
CA VAL A 145 -10.87 -2.74 -25.69
C VAL A 145 -9.82 -3.27 -24.71
N ARG A 146 -8.54 -3.12 -25.05
CA ARG A 146 -7.42 -3.41 -24.13
C ARG A 146 -7.30 -2.28 -23.12
N TRP A 147 -7.07 -2.64 -21.86
CA TRP A 147 -6.84 -1.70 -20.76
C TRP A 147 -5.42 -1.85 -20.23
N ILE A 148 -4.95 -0.83 -19.52
CA ILE A 148 -3.71 -0.88 -18.76
C ILE A 148 -3.95 -0.38 -17.33
N THR A 149 -3.17 -0.87 -16.38
CA THR A 149 -3.03 -0.26 -15.05
C THR A 149 -1.59 0.20 -14.85
N PHE A 150 -1.39 1.24 -14.08
CA PHE A 150 -0.08 1.79 -13.74
C PHE A 150 -0.19 2.57 -12.43
N ILE A 151 0.93 2.88 -11.80
CA ILE A 151 0.94 3.81 -10.67
C ILE A 151 1.27 5.22 -11.15
N SER A 152 0.65 6.21 -10.53
CA SER A 152 0.83 7.61 -10.92
C SER A 152 0.75 8.58 -9.74
N THR A 153 1.50 9.68 -9.85
CA THR A 153 1.47 10.81 -8.91
C THR A 153 0.42 11.87 -9.26
N ALA A 154 -0.45 11.64 -10.24
CA ALA A 154 -1.49 12.58 -10.70
C ALA A 154 -2.44 13.07 -9.59
N ALA A 155 -2.56 12.32 -8.48
CA ALA A 155 -3.35 12.73 -7.34
C ALA A 155 -2.82 14.03 -6.69
N GLY A 156 -1.53 14.36 -6.88
CA GLY A 156 -0.95 15.63 -6.45
C GLY A 156 -0.96 15.81 -4.93
N VAL A 157 -0.74 14.73 -4.18
CA VAL A 157 -0.77 14.73 -2.71
C VAL A 157 0.48 14.10 -2.11
N LEU A 158 0.82 14.50 -0.90
CA LEU A 158 1.85 13.82 -0.11
C LEU A 158 1.34 12.51 0.47
N ASP A 159 2.25 11.57 0.69
CA ASP A 159 1.97 10.36 1.45
C ASP A 159 1.62 10.68 2.92
N GLU A 160 1.02 9.71 3.61
CA GLU A 160 0.59 9.85 5.00
C GLU A 160 1.74 10.08 6.01
N GLN A 161 2.99 9.92 5.58
CA GLN A 161 4.19 10.21 6.36
C GLN A 161 4.84 11.55 5.97
N GLY A 162 4.28 12.28 5.00
CA GLY A 162 4.85 13.52 4.46
C GLY A 162 6.25 13.34 3.85
N LYS A 163 6.67 12.12 3.51
CA LYS A 163 8.04 11.81 3.04
C LYS A 163 8.19 11.88 1.53
N GLY A 164 7.09 11.84 0.80
CA GLY A 164 7.05 11.79 -0.64
C GLY A 164 5.71 12.17 -1.21
N VAL A 165 5.67 12.25 -2.54
CA VAL A 165 4.40 12.34 -3.28
C VAL A 165 3.81 10.94 -3.30
N ALA A 166 2.55 10.80 -2.89
CA ALA A 166 1.87 9.52 -2.90
C ALA A 166 1.60 9.08 -4.35
N THR A 167 1.88 7.81 -4.63
CA THR A 167 1.42 7.13 -5.83
C THR A 167 0.04 6.50 -5.59
N SER A 168 -0.74 6.37 -6.65
CA SER A 168 -1.98 5.61 -6.66
C SER A 168 -2.11 4.83 -7.95
N LEU A 169 -2.88 3.73 -7.93
CA LEU A 169 -3.21 3.00 -9.14
C LEU A 169 -4.16 3.82 -10.00
N TYR A 170 -3.91 3.81 -11.31
CA TYR A 170 -4.76 4.35 -12.35
C TYR A 170 -5.00 3.29 -13.41
N VAL A 171 -6.15 3.37 -14.05
CA VAL A 171 -6.49 2.57 -15.22
C VAL A 171 -6.74 3.47 -16.40
N MET A 172 -6.32 3.02 -17.58
CA MET A 172 -6.55 3.72 -18.85
C MET A 172 -6.89 2.74 -19.97
N SER A 173 -7.79 3.14 -20.89
CA SER A 173 -8.04 2.40 -22.11
C SER A 173 -6.88 2.60 -23.09
N LEU A 174 -6.27 1.51 -23.58
CA LEU A 174 -5.18 1.58 -24.54
C LEU A 174 -5.66 1.99 -25.94
N SER A 175 -6.94 1.76 -26.25
CA SER A 175 -7.61 2.22 -27.46
C SER A 175 -8.89 2.96 -27.11
N PRO A 176 -9.37 3.90 -27.96
CA PRO A 176 -10.60 4.63 -27.70
C PRO A 176 -11.80 3.70 -27.47
N VAL A 177 -12.54 3.94 -26.40
CA VAL A 177 -13.83 3.32 -26.12
C VAL A 177 -14.91 4.02 -26.96
N LYS A 178 -15.81 3.25 -27.57
CA LYS A 178 -16.85 3.77 -28.47
C LYS A 178 -17.72 4.80 -27.74
N GLY A 179 -17.81 6.01 -28.30
CA GLY A 179 -18.59 7.11 -27.72
C GLY A 179 -18.00 7.75 -26.45
N LYS A 180 -16.83 7.32 -25.98
CA LYS A 180 -16.15 7.89 -24.80
C LYS A 180 -14.72 8.36 -25.07
N GLY A 181 -14.11 7.93 -26.18
CA GLY A 181 -12.71 8.22 -26.46
C GLY A 181 -11.79 7.48 -25.50
N THR A 182 -10.65 8.09 -25.16
CA THR A 182 -9.73 7.52 -24.18
C THR A 182 -10.27 7.72 -22.76
N VAL A 183 -10.48 6.62 -22.04
CA VAL A 183 -11.03 6.62 -20.68
C VAL A 183 -9.90 6.42 -19.67
N VAL A 184 -9.91 7.19 -18.58
CA VAL A 184 -8.95 7.08 -17.48
C VAL A 184 -9.64 7.31 -16.14
N TRP A 185 -9.25 6.56 -15.10
CA TRP A 185 -9.66 6.83 -13.71
C TRP A 185 -8.59 6.43 -12.70
N ARG A 186 -8.70 7.03 -11.51
CA ARG A 186 -7.97 6.60 -10.31
C ARG A 186 -8.66 5.39 -9.70
N THR A 187 -7.89 4.35 -9.41
CA THR A 187 -8.35 3.06 -8.88
C THR A 187 -8.22 3.00 -7.36
N THR A 188 -7.15 3.56 -6.80
CA THR A 188 -6.91 3.56 -5.35
C THR A 188 -6.90 4.96 -4.75
N TYR A 189 -7.47 5.11 -3.56
CA TYR A 189 -7.66 6.41 -2.90
C TYR A 189 -6.94 6.54 -1.55
N GLY A 190 -6.28 5.47 -1.09
CA GLY A 190 -5.50 5.46 0.15
C GLY A 190 -4.40 6.50 0.17
N LEU A 191 -3.95 6.85 1.38
CA LEU A 191 -2.95 7.90 1.60
C LEU A 191 -1.53 7.35 1.80
N GLY A 192 -1.38 6.02 1.80
CA GLY A 192 -0.14 5.32 2.11
C GLY A 192 0.92 5.31 1.00
N GLY A 193 0.50 5.55 -0.24
CA GLY A 193 1.28 5.26 -1.45
C GLY A 193 1.12 3.80 -1.88
N ASP A 194 0.74 3.59 -3.14
CA ASP A 194 0.55 2.26 -3.73
C ASP A 194 1.60 1.98 -4.80
N VAL A 195 2.22 0.80 -4.76
CA VAL A 195 3.36 0.41 -5.59
C VAL A 195 3.32 -1.08 -5.95
N SER A 196 4.18 -1.49 -6.87
CA SER A 196 4.41 -2.86 -7.33
C SER A 196 3.13 -3.64 -7.66
N PRO A 197 2.27 -3.14 -8.57
CA PRO A 197 1.11 -3.88 -8.99
C PRO A 197 1.51 -5.16 -9.74
N THR A 198 0.62 -6.14 -9.73
CA THR A 198 0.62 -7.34 -10.56
C THR A 198 -0.81 -7.78 -10.82
N ILE A 199 -1.07 -8.45 -11.94
CA ILE A 199 -2.43 -8.92 -12.28
C ILE A 199 -2.56 -10.39 -11.93
N LEU A 200 -3.56 -10.71 -11.12
CA LEU A 200 -3.94 -12.09 -10.84
C LEU A 200 -4.76 -12.65 -12.01
N GLN A 201 -4.63 -13.95 -12.26
CA GLN A 201 -5.36 -14.71 -13.28
C GLN A 201 -6.88 -14.65 -13.06
N ASP A 202 -7.34 -14.34 -11.84
CA ASP A 202 -8.76 -14.09 -11.54
C ASP A 202 -9.25 -12.67 -11.89
N GLY A 203 -8.40 -11.84 -12.50
CA GLY A 203 -8.70 -10.48 -12.96
C GLY A 203 -8.59 -9.39 -11.90
N ARG A 204 -8.18 -9.71 -10.67
CA ARG A 204 -7.87 -8.70 -9.64
C ARG A 204 -6.46 -8.14 -9.83
N VAL A 205 -6.27 -6.90 -9.38
CA VAL A 205 -4.95 -6.29 -9.22
C VAL A 205 -4.47 -6.59 -7.81
N LEU A 206 -3.31 -7.24 -7.67
CA LEU A 206 -2.56 -7.36 -6.43
C LEU A 206 -1.49 -6.26 -6.41
N PHE A 207 -1.31 -5.57 -5.30
CA PHE A 207 -0.36 -4.46 -5.21
C PHE A 207 0.12 -4.27 -3.76
N SER A 208 1.18 -3.51 -3.58
CA SER A 208 1.70 -3.15 -2.27
C SER A 208 1.17 -1.80 -1.82
N SER A 209 0.63 -1.74 -0.61
CA SER A 209 0.08 -0.52 -0.03
C SER A 209 0.46 -0.40 1.43
N ARG A 210 0.69 0.82 1.90
CA ARG A 210 0.95 1.05 3.32
C ARG A 210 -0.34 0.89 4.13
N GLN A 211 -0.37 -0.12 4.99
CA GLN A 211 -1.45 -0.47 5.90
C GLN A 211 -0.84 -0.78 7.26
N ARG A 212 -1.29 -0.11 8.33
CA ARG A 212 -0.74 -0.32 9.69
C ARG A 212 0.80 -0.23 9.74
N GLY A 213 1.34 0.82 9.14
CA GLY A 213 2.79 1.05 9.04
C GLY A 213 3.56 0.15 8.07
N ASN A 214 3.01 -1.02 7.70
CA ASN A 214 3.62 -2.02 6.81
C ASN A 214 3.23 -1.78 5.35
N PHE A 215 4.12 -2.05 4.40
CA PHE A 215 3.73 -2.25 3.00
C PHE A 215 3.22 -3.68 2.85
N ALA A 216 1.90 -3.83 2.90
CA ALA A 216 1.21 -5.11 2.78
C ALA A 216 0.76 -5.35 1.34
N LEU A 217 0.59 -6.62 0.98
CA LEU A 217 -0.07 -7.00 -0.26
C LEU A 217 -1.57 -6.83 -0.11
N MET A 218 -2.17 -6.09 -1.02
CA MET A 218 -3.60 -5.79 -1.11
C MET A 218 -4.13 -6.24 -2.47
N THR A 219 -5.37 -6.71 -2.52
CA THR A 219 -6.08 -6.95 -3.78
C THR A 219 -7.18 -5.94 -3.97
N ILE A 220 -7.47 -5.61 -5.23
CA ILE A 220 -8.56 -4.73 -5.63
C ILE A 220 -9.06 -5.13 -7.03
N THR A 221 -10.29 -4.80 -7.39
CA THR A 221 -10.66 -4.83 -8.81
C THR A 221 -10.04 -3.63 -9.52
N TRP A 222 -9.84 -3.75 -10.83
CA TRP A 222 -9.36 -2.63 -11.63
C TRP A 222 -10.38 -1.47 -11.75
N ALA A 223 -11.63 -1.67 -11.30
CA ALA A 223 -12.62 -0.60 -11.10
C ALA A 223 -12.33 0.28 -9.88
N GLY A 224 -11.53 -0.22 -8.93
CA GLY A 224 -11.22 0.42 -7.66
C GLY A 224 -12.14 0.02 -6.50
N ASP A 225 -12.93 -1.04 -6.66
CA ASP A 225 -13.79 -1.60 -5.61
C ASP A 225 -13.17 -2.86 -4.97
N ASN A 226 -13.78 -3.33 -3.87
CA ASN A 226 -13.37 -4.56 -3.20
C ASN A 226 -11.88 -4.61 -2.79
N ILE A 227 -11.32 -3.47 -2.35
CA ILE A 227 -9.98 -3.47 -1.72
C ILE A 227 -9.96 -4.42 -0.51
N ASN A 228 -9.05 -5.37 -0.47
CA ASN A 228 -8.94 -6.34 0.62
C ASN A 228 -7.48 -6.69 0.91
N PRO A 229 -7.12 -6.94 2.18
CA PRO A 229 -5.80 -7.46 2.51
C PRO A 229 -5.61 -8.82 1.85
N PHE A 230 -4.44 -9.01 1.23
CA PHE A 230 -4.01 -10.29 0.71
C PHE A 230 -3.00 -10.95 1.64
N TYR A 231 -1.96 -10.21 2.03
CA TYR A 231 -0.96 -10.70 2.97
C TYR A 231 -0.18 -9.58 3.66
N GLY A 232 0.11 -9.76 4.96
CA GLY A 232 1.19 -9.05 5.63
C GLY A 232 0.88 -7.67 6.22
N THR A 233 -0.40 -7.35 6.49
CA THR A 233 -0.83 -6.09 7.15
C THR A 233 -0.23 -5.89 8.55
N ASP A 234 0.09 -6.97 9.25
CA ASP A 234 0.58 -6.97 10.63
C ASP A 234 1.74 -7.98 10.83
N LYS A 235 2.43 -8.32 9.74
CA LYS A 235 3.54 -9.29 9.75
C LYS A 235 4.86 -8.58 9.54
N TYR A 236 5.91 -9.04 10.20
CA TYR A 236 7.28 -8.67 9.87
C TYR A 236 7.91 -9.70 8.91
N PRO A 237 8.83 -9.31 8.02
CA PRO A 237 9.32 -7.95 7.75
C PRO A 237 8.24 -6.99 7.22
N PRO A 238 8.34 -5.67 7.46
CA PRO A 238 7.28 -4.69 7.20
C PRO A 238 6.92 -4.52 5.73
N ILE A 239 7.75 -4.96 4.81
CA ILE A 239 7.57 -4.73 3.38
C ILE A 239 7.31 -6.04 2.65
N LYS A 240 6.31 -6.03 1.77
CA LYS A 240 6.00 -7.05 0.77
C LYS A 240 5.81 -6.34 -0.55
N ALA A 241 6.57 -6.70 -1.58
CA ALA A 241 6.56 -6.04 -2.88
C ALA A 241 6.92 -6.97 -4.03
N MET A 242 6.79 -6.47 -5.26
CA MET A 242 7.18 -7.16 -6.50
C MET A 242 6.59 -8.56 -6.60
N ALA A 243 5.27 -8.66 -6.44
CA ALA A 243 4.58 -9.94 -6.44
C ALA A 243 4.37 -10.49 -7.86
N CYS A 244 4.40 -11.81 -7.98
CA CYS A 244 4.13 -12.55 -9.22
C CYS A 244 3.26 -13.78 -8.91
N GLU A 245 2.12 -13.92 -9.59
CA GLU A 245 1.33 -15.16 -9.53
C GLU A 245 1.99 -16.24 -10.39
N MET A 246 2.15 -17.42 -9.80
CA MET A 246 2.65 -18.62 -10.44
C MET A 246 1.48 -19.51 -10.91
N PRO A 247 1.65 -20.32 -11.98
CA PRO A 247 0.58 -21.18 -12.50
C PRO A 247 -0.06 -22.13 -11.49
N ASN A 248 0.67 -22.57 -10.46
CA ASN A 248 0.16 -23.40 -9.36
C ASN A 248 -0.68 -22.61 -8.33
N ARG A 249 -1.15 -21.41 -8.65
CA ARG A 249 -1.92 -20.54 -7.74
C ARG A 249 -1.18 -20.23 -6.45
N THR A 250 0.14 -20.02 -6.55
CA THR A 250 0.94 -19.39 -5.49
C THR A 250 1.34 -18.00 -5.92
N VAL A 251 1.57 -17.12 -4.96
CA VAL A 251 2.12 -15.78 -5.19
C VAL A 251 3.51 -15.75 -4.59
N VAL A 252 4.51 -15.46 -5.42
CA VAL A 252 5.90 -15.26 -5.02
C VAL A 252 6.15 -13.75 -4.95
N PHE A 253 6.83 -13.28 -3.91
CA PHE A 253 7.09 -11.85 -3.69
C PHE A 253 8.35 -11.63 -2.87
N ILE A 254 8.77 -10.37 -2.76
CA ILE A 254 9.94 -9.95 -1.98
C ILE A 254 9.51 -9.46 -0.60
N GLU A 255 10.13 -9.99 0.45
CA GLU A 255 10.04 -9.45 1.81
C GLU A 255 11.31 -8.70 2.20
N SER A 256 11.16 -7.49 2.73
CA SER A 256 12.29 -6.65 3.15
C SER A 256 12.03 -5.97 4.49
N ASP A 257 13.09 -5.70 5.25
CA ASP A 257 13.05 -4.89 6.46
C ASP A 257 13.07 -3.38 6.18
N GLY A 258 13.29 -3.00 4.91
CA GLY A 258 13.38 -1.60 4.49
C GLY A 258 14.70 -0.92 4.83
N THR A 259 15.70 -1.68 5.28
CA THR A 259 17.05 -1.16 5.55
C THR A 259 17.91 -1.13 4.28
N SER A 260 17.57 -1.96 3.29
CA SER A 260 18.30 -2.05 2.02
C SER A 260 17.88 -0.92 1.06
N PRO A 261 18.85 -0.13 0.54
CA PRO A 261 18.55 1.01 -0.33
C PRO A 261 18.10 0.62 -1.73
N ASP A 262 18.30 -0.64 -2.11
CA ASP A 262 18.13 -1.15 -3.47
C ASP A 262 16.76 -1.77 -3.73
N ARG A 263 15.84 -1.82 -2.74
CA ARG A 263 14.54 -2.53 -2.80
C ARG A 263 14.63 -4.06 -2.74
N GLY A 264 15.83 -4.60 -2.56
CA GLY A 264 16.07 -6.03 -2.45
C GLY A 264 15.55 -6.61 -1.13
N GLY A 265 15.27 -7.91 -1.15
CA GLY A 265 14.87 -8.65 0.03
C GLY A 265 14.97 -10.16 -0.16
N ARG A 266 14.33 -10.91 0.73
CA ARG A 266 14.24 -12.36 0.64
C ARG A 266 13.05 -12.77 -0.23
N LEU A 267 13.15 -13.92 -0.89
CA LEU A 267 12.10 -14.46 -1.72
C LEU A 267 11.13 -15.30 -0.87
N VAL A 268 9.83 -15.05 -1.01
CA VAL A 268 8.77 -15.66 -0.20
C VAL A 268 7.62 -16.10 -1.08
N ARG A 269 6.91 -17.16 -0.69
CA ARG A 269 5.64 -17.54 -1.31
C ARG A 269 4.49 -17.65 -0.31
N VAL A 270 3.28 -17.43 -0.81
CA VAL A 270 2.01 -17.81 -0.17
C VAL A 270 1.12 -18.53 -1.20
N LYS A 271 0.16 -19.34 -0.74
CA LYS A 271 -0.87 -19.92 -1.61
C LYS A 271 -2.01 -18.91 -1.79
N LEU A 272 -2.60 -18.87 -2.99
CA LEU A 272 -3.79 -18.04 -3.25
C LEU A 272 -4.98 -18.50 -2.39
N ARG A 273 -5.02 -19.80 -2.07
CA ARG A 273 -5.93 -20.36 -1.07
C ARG A 273 -5.30 -20.22 0.31
N ARG A 274 -5.91 -19.40 1.15
CA ARG A 274 -5.46 -19.06 2.50
C ARG A 274 -4.09 -18.35 2.58
N PRO A 275 -3.90 -17.21 1.88
CA PRO A 275 -2.62 -16.50 1.84
C PRO A 275 -2.12 -16.04 3.22
N LEU A 276 -3.00 -15.74 4.18
CA LEU A 276 -2.65 -15.29 5.54
C LEU A 276 -2.02 -16.39 6.41
N HIS A 277 -2.10 -17.66 6.00
CA HIS A 277 -1.61 -18.81 6.77
C HIS A 277 -0.67 -19.75 6.01
N THR A 278 -0.21 -19.37 4.82
CA THR A 278 0.59 -20.25 3.94
C THR A 278 1.95 -19.68 3.57
N HIS A 279 2.47 -18.78 4.40
CA HIS A 279 3.79 -18.16 4.24
C HIS A 279 4.92 -19.19 4.28
N GLU A 280 5.81 -19.08 3.30
CA GLU A 280 7.02 -19.89 3.21
C GLU A 280 8.16 -19.05 2.64
N VAL A 281 9.31 -19.04 3.33
CA VAL A 281 10.53 -18.40 2.84
C VAL A 281 11.23 -19.36 1.86
N LEU A 282 11.44 -18.89 0.63
CA LEU A 282 12.07 -19.68 -0.44
C LEU A 282 13.59 -19.53 -0.46
N SER A 283 14.09 -18.31 -0.32
CA SER A 283 15.53 -18.03 -0.31
C SER A 283 16.16 -18.43 1.04
N LYS A 284 17.23 -19.22 0.98
CA LYS A 284 18.00 -19.76 2.11
C LYS A 284 19.43 -19.23 2.11
N ASP A 285 19.84 -18.52 1.07
CA ASP A 285 21.08 -17.75 1.04
C ASP A 285 20.91 -16.37 1.71
N GLY A 286 22.02 -15.68 1.94
CA GLY A 286 22.06 -14.33 2.51
C GLY A 286 22.04 -13.21 1.46
N GLY A 287 21.81 -13.52 0.19
CA GLY A 287 21.72 -12.53 -0.89
C GLY A 287 20.36 -11.85 -0.95
N ARG A 288 20.23 -10.91 -1.88
CA ARG A 288 19.02 -10.10 -2.08
C ARG A 288 18.42 -10.37 -3.45
N TYR A 289 17.10 -10.48 -3.47
CA TYR A 289 16.28 -10.80 -4.64
C TYR A 289 15.36 -9.65 -5.01
N GLN A 290 15.07 -9.54 -6.31
CA GLN A 290 14.10 -8.60 -6.88
C GLN A 290 13.31 -9.24 -8.04
N THR A 291 12.16 -8.62 -8.33
CA THR A 291 11.39 -8.79 -9.56
C THR A 291 11.22 -10.24 -10.01
N PRO A 292 10.65 -11.12 -9.16
CA PRO A 292 10.37 -12.49 -9.54
C PRO A 292 9.39 -12.51 -10.73
N HIS A 293 9.68 -13.30 -11.75
CA HIS A 293 8.78 -13.46 -12.90
C HIS A 293 8.74 -14.91 -13.39
N PHE A 294 7.54 -15.40 -13.72
CA PHE A 294 7.39 -16.73 -14.29
C PHE A 294 7.99 -16.82 -15.70
N LEU A 295 8.78 -17.88 -15.95
CA LEU A 295 9.32 -18.23 -17.25
C LEU A 295 8.66 -19.51 -17.75
N PRO A 296 7.79 -19.45 -18.79
CA PRO A 296 7.06 -20.61 -19.28
C PRO A 296 7.97 -21.74 -19.81
N GLY A 297 7.52 -22.98 -19.60
CA GLY A 297 8.13 -24.16 -20.22
C GLY A 297 7.71 -24.38 -21.68
N PRO A 298 8.14 -25.51 -22.29
CA PRO A 298 7.70 -25.92 -23.63
C PRO A 298 6.21 -26.15 -23.85
N VAL A 299 5.66 -25.50 -24.89
CA VAL A 299 4.28 -25.64 -25.41
C VAL A 299 3.94 -27.12 -25.68
N GLY A 300 2.77 -27.57 -25.23
CA GLY A 300 2.29 -28.95 -25.35
C GLY A 300 2.44 -29.81 -24.09
N GLN A 301 3.00 -29.25 -23.01
CA GLN A 301 2.90 -29.81 -21.66
C GLN A 301 2.18 -28.77 -20.82
N THR A 302 0.94 -29.07 -20.46
CA THR A 302 0.02 -28.25 -19.67
C THR A 302 0.68 -27.73 -18.40
N GLU A 303 0.60 -26.42 -18.16
CA GLU A 303 0.20 -25.73 -16.92
C GLU A 303 0.72 -26.20 -15.54
N GLU A 304 1.70 -27.10 -15.47
CA GLU A 304 2.19 -27.65 -14.20
C GLU A 304 3.53 -27.02 -13.81
N PHE A 305 3.44 -26.13 -12.81
CA PHE A 305 4.57 -25.62 -12.06
C PHE A 305 4.97 -26.66 -10.99
N GLN A 306 6.26 -27.05 -10.92
CA GLN A 306 6.69 -28.10 -10.01
C GLN A 306 6.39 -27.75 -8.54
N GLN A 307 5.70 -28.65 -7.84
CA GLN A 307 5.82 -28.79 -6.39
C GLN A 307 6.71 -29.98 -6.02
N GLU A 308 6.77 -31.03 -6.85
CA GLU A 308 7.68 -32.19 -6.75
C GLU A 308 7.91 -32.76 -8.17
N GLY A 309 9.14 -33.11 -8.54
CA GLY A 309 9.45 -34.04 -9.64
C GLY A 309 8.96 -33.70 -11.06
N ASN A 310 9.78 -32.96 -11.80
CA ASN A 310 9.90 -32.97 -13.28
C ASN A 310 8.72 -32.46 -14.17
N LYS A 311 8.93 -31.22 -14.68
CA LYS A 311 8.41 -30.54 -15.91
C LYS A 311 7.10 -29.70 -15.71
N ARG A 312 6.99 -28.38 -16.01
CA ARG A 312 7.84 -27.43 -16.78
C ARG A 312 7.40 -25.94 -16.60
N GLY A 313 8.19 -25.18 -15.86
CA GLY A 313 8.16 -23.71 -15.74
C GLY A 313 9.25 -23.25 -14.76
N GLU A 314 9.90 -22.11 -15.00
CA GLU A 314 11.04 -21.59 -14.22
C GLU A 314 10.66 -20.27 -13.54
N LEU A 315 11.41 -19.83 -12.52
CA LEU A 315 11.27 -18.51 -11.91
C LEU A 315 12.52 -17.68 -12.21
N LEU A 316 12.35 -16.62 -13.00
CA LEU A 316 13.37 -15.59 -13.18
C LEU A 316 13.39 -14.69 -11.95
N VAL A 317 14.59 -14.34 -11.49
CA VAL A 317 14.83 -13.40 -10.41
C VAL A 317 16.04 -12.55 -10.74
N SER A 318 16.01 -11.30 -10.30
CA SER A 318 17.23 -10.50 -10.19
C SER A 318 17.85 -10.73 -8.82
N TYR A 319 19.16 -10.96 -8.79
CA TYR A 319 19.88 -11.38 -7.59
C TYR A 319 21.22 -10.67 -7.45
N THR A 320 21.57 -10.29 -6.21
CA THR A 320 22.92 -9.88 -5.79
C THR A 320 23.33 -10.60 -4.52
N SER A 321 24.63 -10.88 -4.38
CA SER A 321 25.23 -11.36 -3.13
C SER A 321 25.39 -10.24 -2.07
N GLY A 322 25.18 -8.98 -2.47
CA GLY A 322 25.24 -7.81 -1.60
C GLY A 322 26.52 -6.97 -1.70
N ALA A 323 27.52 -7.42 -2.47
CA ALA A 323 28.77 -6.70 -2.72
C ALA A 323 28.93 -6.16 -4.16
N GLU A 324 28.04 -6.58 -5.07
CA GLU A 324 28.10 -6.35 -6.52
C GLU A 324 26.73 -5.86 -7.03
N SER A 325 26.60 -5.68 -8.34
CA SER A 325 25.33 -5.38 -9.00
C SER A 325 24.34 -6.56 -8.99
N TYR A 326 23.10 -6.28 -9.40
CA TYR A 326 22.09 -7.30 -9.69
C TYR A 326 22.34 -7.94 -11.06
N GLY A 327 22.28 -9.27 -11.11
CA GLY A 327 22.19 -10.05 -12.35
C GLY A 327 20.90 -10.85 -12.44
N ILE A 328 20.58 -11.40 -13.61
CA ILE A 328 19.38 -12.20 -13.89
C ILE A 328 19.70 -13.70 -13.78
N TYR A 329 18.92 -14.41 -12.97
CA TYR A 329 19.09 -15.83 -12.69
C TYR A 329 17.76 -16.59 -12.76
N VAL A 330 17.84 -17.89 -12.99
CA VAL A 330 16.76 -18.82 -12.66
C VAL A 330 16.93 -19.27 -11.21
N PHE A 331 15.89 -19.11 -10.40
CA PHE A 331 15.88 -19.54 -9.00
C PHE A 331 15.85 -21.07 -8.88
N ASP A 332 16.70 -21.62 -8.02
CA ASP A 332 16.73 -23.05 -7.69
C ASP A 332 15.91 -23.29 -6.41
N PHE A 333 14.66 -23.74 -6.57
CA PHE A 333 13.74 -23.99 -5.44
C PHE A 333 14.24 -25.07 -4.47
N GLN A 334 15.00 -26.06 -4.95
CA GLN A 334 15.51 -27.13 -4.08
C GLN A 334 16.62 -26.61 -3.18
N LYS A 335 17.54 -25.84 -3.76
CA LYS A 335 18.66 -25.25 -3.00
C LYS A 335 18.27 -23.98 -2.26
N GLY A 336 17.17 -23.33 -2.65
CA GLY A 336 16.73 -22.05 -2.10
C GLY A 336 17.73 -20.93 -2.37
N ARG A 337 18.33 -20.89 -3.56
CA ARG A 337 19.39 -19.92 -3.93
C ARG A 337 19.39 -19.65 -5.44
N PRO A 338 20.11 -18.65 -5.99
CA PRO A 338 20.18 -18.49 -7.44
C PRO A 338 20.81 -19.74 -8.08
N GLY A 339 20.19 -20.22 -9.16
CA GLY A 339 20.64 -21.37 -9.94
C GLY A 339 21.40 -20.92 -11.17
N ARG A 340 20.83 -21.21 -12.35
CA ARG A 340 21.43 -20.87 -13.64
C ARG A 340 21.46 -19.35 -13.83
N LYS A 341 22.65 -18.77 -14.01
CA LYS A 341 22.83 -17.39 -14.48
C LYS A 341 22.32 -17.26 -15.91
N ILE A 342 21.48 -16.26 -16.16
CA ILE A 342 20.98 -15.92 -17.49
C ILE A 342 21.81 -14.81 -18.10
N TYR A 343 21.99 -13.71 -17.37
CA TYR A 343 22.74 -12.53 -17.80
C TYR A 343 23.18 -11.73 -16.57
N ASP A 344 24.32 -11.06 -16.67
CA ASP A 344 24.91 -10.27 -15.60
C ASP A 344 25.99 -9.36 -16.19
N ASP A 345 25.70 -8.07 -16.32
CA ASP A 345 26.68 -7.04 -16.66
C ASP A 345 27.10 -6.32 -15.37
N PRO A 346 28.35 -6.48 -14.89
CA PRO A 346 28.81 -5.87 -13.63
C PRO A 346 28.86 -4.34 -13.66
N SER A 347 28.53 -3.70 -14.78
CA SER A 347 28.40 -2.24 -14.92
C SER A 347 26.97 -1.74 -14.70
N TRP A 348 26.00 -2.65 -14.59
CA TRP A 348 24.57 -2.36 -14.48
C TRP A 348 23.91 -3.23 -13.42
N ASP A 349 22.85 -2.71 -12.80
CA ASP A 349 21.87 -3.56 -12.12
C ASP A 349 20.87 -4.06 -13.18
N ASP A 350 20.90 -5.36 -13.47
CA ASP A 350 20.00 -6.03 -14.42
C ASP A 350 18.73 -6.52 -13.69
N VAL A 351 17.62 -5.79 -13.88
CA VAL A 351 16.35 -5.93 -13.12
C VAL A 351 15.11 -5.99 -14.01
N ASP A 352 13.95 -6.35 -13.44
CA ASP A 352 12.65 -6.38 -14.13
C ASP A 352 12.57 -7.35 -15.33
N ALA A 353 13.26 -8.49 -15.25
CA ALA A 353 13.33 -9.44 -16.36
C ALA A 353 12.02 -10.17 -16.64
N MET A 354 11.56 -10.12 -17.89
CA MET A 354 10.35 -10.81 -18.38
C MET A 354 10.60 -11.52 -19.72
N PRO A 355 10.04 -12.72 -19.94
CA PRO A 355 10.14 -13.39 -21.24
C PRO A 355 9.26 -12.71 -22.30
N ILE A 356 9.79 -12.58 -23.51
CA ILE A 356 9.05 -12.16 -24.70
C ILE A 356 8.43 -13.42 -25.33
N CYS A 357 7.22 -13.76 -24.90
CA CYS A 357 6.45 -14.87 -25.44
C CYS A 357 4.95 -14.69 -25.19
N PRO A 358 4.07 -15.34 -25.98
CA PRO A 358 2.65 -15.41 -25.63
C PRO A 358 2.44 -16.02 -24.24
N HIS A 359 1.52 -15.45 -23.48
CA HIS A 359 1.16 -15.93 -22.15
C HIS A 359 -0.33 -15.71 -21.85
N ALA A 360 -0.85 -16.43 -20.86
CA ALA A 360 -2.27 -16.42 -20.53
C ALA A 360 -2.76 -15.01 -20.16
N GLU A 361 -3.86 -14.61 -20.79
CA GLU A 361 -4.62 -13.42 -20.43
C GLU A 361 -5.50 -13.73 -19.20
N PRO A 362 -5.50 -12.89 -18.15
CA PRO A 362 -6.32 -13.09 -16.97
C PRO A 362 -7.80 -12.94 -17.31
N ILE A 363 -8.67 -13.45 -16.43
CA ILE A 363 -10.12 -13.30 -16.59
C ILE A 363 -10.49 -11.81 -16.65
N ALA A 364 -11.22 -11.43 -17.71
CA ALA A 364 -11.78 -10.09 -17.81
C ALA A 364 -12.91 -9.90 -16.78
N ARG A 365 -12.82 -8.84 -15.98
CA ARG A 365 -13.92 -8.40 -15.10
C ARG A 365 -14.59 -7.18 -15.70
N ILE A 366 -15.92 -7.15 -15.76
CA ILE A 366 -16.66 -5.93 -16.10
C ILE A 366 -16.58 -5.00 -14.88
N PRO A 367 -16.03 -3.77 -15.02
CA PRO A 367 -15.87 -2.88 -13.89
C PRO A 367 -17.20 -2.17 -13.59
N MET A 368 -17.56 -2.11 -12.32
CA MET A 368 -18.70 -1.30 -11.87
C MET A 368 -18.22 0.13 -11.60
N LEU A 369 -18.33 0.98 -12.62
CA LEU A 369 -17.96 2.39 -12.57
C LEU A 369 -19.21 3.27 -12.41
N GLU A 370 -19.07 4.51 -11.94
CA GLU A 370 -20.21 5.42 -11.74
C GLU A 370 -21.11 5.53 -13.00
N PHE A 371 -20.51 5.64 -14.19
CA PHE A 371 -21.26 5.73 -15.45
C PHE A 371 -21.77 4.39 -16.00
N ALA A 372 -21.40 3.28 -15.36
CA ALA A 372 -21.84 1.93 -15.70
C ALA A 372 -22.68 1.30 -14.57
N SER A 373 -22.86 2.01 -13.46
CA SER A 373 -23.61 1.53 -12.31
C SER A 373 -25.11 1.75 -12.48
N VAL A 374 -25.88 0.80 -11.98
CA VAL A 374 -27.35 0.88 -11.86
C VAL A 374 -27.78 1.37 -10.47
N LEU A 375 -26.83 1.61 -9.56
CA LEU A 375 -27.12 2.10 -8.23
C LEU A 375 -27.47 3.59 -8.28
N ASP A 376 -28.75 3.91 -8.07
CA ASP A 376 -29.24 5.28 -7.91
C ASP A 376 -29.53 5.58 -6.44
N ILE A 377 -28.65 6.36 -5.81
CA ILE A 377 -28.87 6.90 -4.48
C ILE A 377 -29.53 8.28 -4.65
N LYS A 378 -30.85 8.30 -4.55
CA LYS A 378 -31.67 9.51 -4.72
C LYS A 378 -31.10 10.67 -3.89
N GLY A 379 -30.74 11.75 -4.57
CA GLY A 379 -30.23 12.97 -3.95
C GLY A 379 -28.71 13.02 -3.70
N PHE A 380 -27.96 11.94 -3.97
CA PHE A 380 -26.51 11.90 -3.70
C PHE A 380 -25.71 11.28 -4.86
N LYS A 381 -25.46 12.10 -5.88
CA LYS A 381 -24.52 11.77 -6.94
C LYS A 381 -23.12 11.54 -6.33
N GLY A 382 -22.49 10.42 -6.67
CA GLY A 382 -21.14 10.10 -6.22
C GLY A 382 -21.05 9.33 -4.88
N ALA A 383 -22.16 8.98 -4.24
CA ALA A 383 -22.16 8.12 -3.06
C ALA A 383 -21.97 6.63 -3.42
N GLY A 384 -21.58 5.83 -2.44
CA GLY A 384 -21.60 4.37 -2.48
C GLY A 384 -22.25 3.81 -1.22
N GLN A 385 -22.44 2.50 -1.18
CA GLN A 385 -23.06 1.80 -0.05
C GLN A 385 -22.05 0.96 0.71
N LEU A 386 -22.11 1.04 2.04
CA LEU A 386 -21.33 0.21 2.94
C LEU A 386 -22.23 -0.43 3.99
N GLN A 387 -22.10 -1.74 4.15
CA GLN A 387 -22.76 -2.50 5.22
C GLN A 387 -21.73 -3.24 6.07
N CYS A 388 -21.99 -3.37 7.37
CA CYS A 388 -21.28 -4.27 8.26
C CYS A 388 -22.28 -5.29 8.83
N LEU A 389 -21.93 -6.58 8.80
CA LEU A 389 -22.83 -7.61 9.32
C LEU A 389 -22.86 -7.62 10.84
N ASN A 390 -21.70 -7.56 11.48
CA ASN A 390 -21.59 -7.51 12.93
C ASN A 390 -20.27 -6.86 13.36
N VAL A 391 -20.35 -5.71 14.02
CA VAL A 391 -19.15 -5.02 14.55
C VAL A 391 -18.38 -5.82 15.62
N TYR A 392 -18.99 -6.87 16.18
CA TYR A 392 -18.35 -7.75 17.18
C TYR A 392 -17.63 -8.95 16.57
N ASP A 393 -17.82 -9.23 15.27
CA ASP A 393 -17.08 -10.31 14.61
C ASP A 393 -15.66 -9.85 14.31
N SER A 394 -14.69 -10.37 15.07
CA SER A 394 -13.28 -10.00 14.96
C SER A 394 -12.36 -11.14 15.39
N ASP A 395 -11.22 -11.28 14.71
CA ASP A 395 -10.12 -12.16 15.14
C ASP A 395 -9.09 -11.42 16.02
N ARG A 396 -9.34 -10.13 16.30
CA ARG A 396 -8.41 -9.27 17.03
C ARG A 396 -8.63 -9.36 18.54
N PRO A 397 -7.56 -9.63 19.34
CA PRO A 397 -7.67 -9.68 20.81
C PRO A 397 -8.22 -8.39 21.43
N GLU A 398 -7.91 -7.25 20.83
CA GLU A 398 -8.35 -5.93 21.27
C GLU A 398 -9.82 -5.63 20.94
N ALA A 399 -10.40 -6.27 19.92
CA ALA A 399 -11.83 -6.20 19.63
C ALA A 399 -12.65 -7.08 20.58
N ALA A 400 -12.08 -8.21 21.04
CA ALA A 400 -12.72 -9.12 22.00
C ALA A 400 -13.04 -8.47 23.37
N GLN A 401 -12.47 -7.29 23.66
CA GLN A 401 -12.76 -6.54 24.88
C GLN A 401 -14.07 -5.74 24.80
N VAL A 402 -14.62 -5.53 23.60
CA VAL A 402 -15.84 -4.76 23.39
C VAL A 402 -17.05 -5.68 23.54
N LYS A 403 -17.97 -5.33 24.45
CA LYS A 403 -19.12 -6.20 24.75
C LYS A 403 -20.26 -5.99 23.75
N PRO A 404 -21.00 -7.05 23.37
CA PRO A 404 -22.25 -6.91 22.62
C PRO A 404 -23.19 -5.88 23.26
N GLY A 405 -23.70 -4.95 22.43
CA GLY A 405 -24.53 -3.83 22.86
C GLY A 405 -23.77 -2.58 23.35
N GLU A 406 -22.46 -2.63 23.62
CA GLU A 406 -21.66 -1.46 24.04
C GLU A 406 -21.49 -0.44 22.90
N VAL A 407 -21.40 -0.91 21.65
CA VAL A 407 -21.27 -0.08 20.46
C VAL A 407 -22.63 0.49 20.11
N LYS A 408 -22.74 1.82 20.09
CA LYS A 408 -23.98 2.54 19.74
C LYS A 408 -23.91 3.20 18.37
N TRP A 409 -22.70 3.55 17.91
CA TRP A 409 -22.50 4.29 16.68
C TRP A 409 -21.24 3.86 15.93
N ALA A 410 -21.25 4.01 14.61
CA ALA A 410 -20.08 3.98 13.75
C ALA A 410 -19.80 5.39 13.24
N ARG A 411 -18.65 5.97 13.57
CA ARG A 411 -18.17 7.27 13.07
C ARG A 411 -17.22 7.05 11.89
N PHE A 412 -17.47 7.77 10.80
CA PHE A 412 -16.65 7.71 9.59
C PHE A 412 -15.80 8.97 9.49
N VAL A 413 -14.48 8.78 9.44
CA VAL A 413 -13.51 9.87 9.48
C VAL A 413 -12.69 9.85 8.19
N GLU A 414 -12.83 10.90 7.39
CA GLU A 414 -12.02 11.15 6.20
C GLU A 414 -10.58 11.49 6.61
N GLY A 415 -9.62 10.97 5.86
CA GLY A 415 -8.25 11.49 5.87
C GLY A 415 -8.06 12.54 4.78
N VAL A 416 -7.79 13.79 5.14
CA VAL A 416 -7.47 14.85 4.18
C VAL A 416 -5.96 14.92 3.99
N PRO A 417 -5.44 14.57 2.81
CA PRO A 417 -4.01 14.64 2.53
C PRO A 417 -3.56 16.08 2.27
N VAL A 418 -2.26 16.30 2.37
CA VAL A 418 -1.63 17.56 1.97
C VAL A 418 -1.43 17.58 0.46
N ARG A 419 -1.98 18.57 -0.24
CA ARG A 419 -1.74 18.79 -1.68
C ARG A 419 -0.35 19.34 -1.95
N THR A 420 0.27 18.91 -3.04
CA THR A 420 1.53 19.47 -3.52
C THR A 420 1.26 20.77 -4.28
N SER A 421 1.98 21.85 -3.97
CA SER A 421 1.83 23.18 -4.61
C SER A 421 2.41 23.25 -6.04
N GLY A 422 2.61 22.11 -6.71
CA GLY A 422 3.31 22.02 -8.00
C GLY A 422 4.82 22.31 -7.94
N LYS A 423 5.36 22.80 -6.81
CA LYS A 423 6.81 22.90 -6.59
C LYS A 423 7.36 21.58 -6.07
N LYS A 424 8.56 21.19 -6.53
CA LYS A 424 9.34 20.07 -5.98
C LYS A 424 9.31 20.21 -4.45
N VAL A 425 8.66 19.26 -3.78
CA VAL A 425 8.65 19.20 -2.32
C VAL A 425 10.03 18.74 -1.87
N THR A 426 10.99 19.65 -1.91
CA THR A 426 12.24 19.50 -1.17
C THR A 426 11.91 19.84 0.27
N GLY A 427 11.83 18.81 1.12
CA GLY A 427 11.81 18.87 2.58
C GLY A 427 11.35 20.16 3.28
N ASN A 428 10.33 20.02 4.13
CA ASN A 428 10.02 20.88 5.28
C ASN A 428 9.68 22.37 5.06
N LYS A 429 9.80 22.98 3.88
CA LYS A 429 9.72 24.46 3.83
C LYS A 429 8.34 25.09 3.61
N GLU A 430 7.41 24.49 2.86
CA GLU A 430 6.13 25.18 2.57
C GLU A 430 4.98 24.83 3.55
N THR A 431 5.10 23.77 4.35
CA THR A 431 4.14 23.42 5.43
C THR A 431 4.82 23.13 6.80
N GLY A 432 6.15 23.18 6.85
CA GLY A 432 6.94 22.44 7.84
C GLY A 432 7.61 23.26 8.94
N ALA A 433 6.88 24.20 9.56
CA ALA A 433 7.24 24.68 10.90
C ALA A 433 6.43 23.94 11.99
N SER A 434 5.13 23.68 11.78
CA SER A 434 4.25 23.01 12.77
C SER A 434 4.33 21.47 12.70
N LEU A 435 4.36 20.90 11.49
CA LEU A 435 4.33 19.45 11.28
C LEU A 435 5.69 18.77 11.51
N SER A 436 6.79 19.45 11.14
CA SER A 436 8.15 19.03 11.49
C SER A 436 8.36 19.08 13.01
N SER A 437 7.82 20.12 13.66
CA SER A 437 7.78 20.26 15.11
C SER A 437 6.99 19.15 15.78
N PHE A 438 5.84 18.74 15.22
CA PHE A 438 5.08 17.58 15.75
C PHE A 438 5.85 16.28 15.57
N HIS A 439 6.46 16.05 14.40
CA HIS A 439 7.26 14.86 14.16
C HIS A 439 8.48 14.79 15.08
N HIS A 440 9.20 15.91 15.26
CA HIS A 440 10.34 15.98 16.18
C HIS A 440 9.93 15.83 17.64
N PHE A 441 8.85 16.49 18.07
CA PHE A 441 8.30 16.39 19.41
C PHE A 441 7.80 14.96 19.69
N SER A 442 7.04 14.39 18.76
CA SER A 442 6.53 13.01 18.84
C SER A 442 7.64 11.97 18.78
N SER A 443 8.67 12.12 17.96
CA SER A 443 9.79 11.16 17.91
C SER A 443 10.65 11.18 19.16
N SER A 444 10.72 12.32 19.86
CA SER A 444 11.50 12.48 21.08
C SER A 444 10.73 12.13 22.36
N HIS A 445 9.39 12.22 22.36
CA HIS A 445 8.58 12.05 23.57
C HIS A 445 7.53 10.91 23.48
N TYR A 446 7.28 10.35 22.28
CA TYR A 446 6.46 9.16 22.07
C TYR A 446 7.30 8.02 21.47
N GLN A 447 7.85 7.17 22.34
CA GLN A 447 8.29 5.83 21.98
C GLN A 447 7.05 4.93 21.89
N GLY A 448 6.70 4.49 20.69
CA GLY A 448 5.56 3.62 20.40
C GLY A 448 5.63 3.12 18.97
N ALA A 449 5.06 1.95 18.68
CA ALA A 449 5.02 1.40 17.33
C ALA A 449 4.29 2.37 16.37
N VAL A 450 4.59 2.32 15.07
CA VAL A 450 3.93 3.17 14.04
C VAL A 450 2.39 3.04 14.10
N ASP A 451 1.89 1.88 14.52
CA ASP A 451 0.47 1.57 14.74
C ASP A 451 -0.20 2.34 15.88
N GLU A 452 0.54 2.96 16.81
CA GLU A 452 -0.02 3.73 17.91
C GLU A 452 -0.35 5.18 17.52
N LYS A 453 0.19 5.69 16.42
CA LYS A 453 0.02 7.08 15.98
C LYS A 453 -1.01 7.16 14.85
N TRP A 454 -2.28 6.92 15.19
CA TRP A 454 -3.41 6.98 14.27
C TRP A 454 -4.41 8.10 14.64
N PRO A 455 -4.96 8.84 13.66
CA PRO A 455 -4.55 8.88 12.26
C PRO A 455 -3.09 9.36 12.08
N PRO A 456 -2.44 9.05 10.94
CA PRO A 456 -1.09 9.51 10.66
C PRO A 456 -0.97 11.03 10.82
N PRO A 457 0.09 11.56 11.48
CA PRO A 457 0.14 12.98 11.85
C PRO A 457 0.11 13.99 10.70
N PHE A 458 0.51 13.58 9.48
CA PHE A 458 0.46 14.44 8.30
C PHE A 458 -0.91 14.48 7.61
N VAL A 459 -1.84 13.63 8.04
CA VAL A 459 -3.20 13.56 7.52
C VAL A 459 -4.13 14.32 8.45
N LYS A 460 -4.92 15.26 7.91
CA LYS A 460 -5.90 16.01 8.69
C LYS A 460 -7.23 15.25 8.70
N PRO A 461 -7.72 14.77 9.86
CA PRO A 461 -8.96 14.03 9.91
C PRO A 461 -10.17 14.97 9.87
N ARG A 462 -11.26 14.52 9.24
CA ARG A 462 -12.58 15.18 9.29
C ARG A 462 -13.69 14.17 9.45
N ILE A 463 -14.66 14.44 10.31
CA ILE A 463 -15.82 13.58 10.49
C ILE A 463 -16.75 13.76 9.30
N ILE A 464 -16.96 12.70 8.53
CA ILE A 464 -17.93 12.66 7.43
C ILE A 464 -19.35 12.56 8.02
N GLY A 465 -19.52 11.72 9.03
CA GLY A 465 -20.78 11.51 9.72
C GLY A 465 -20.73 10.31 10.65
N GLU A 466 -21.84 10.07 11.33
CA GLU A 466 -22.04 8.94 12.24
C GLU A 466 -23.31 8.20 11.84
N ALA A 467 -23.31 6.88 12.00
CA ALA A 467 -24.47 6.03 11.78
C ALA A 467 -24.77 5.22 13.05
N PRO A 468 -26.05 4.96 13.36
CA PRO A 468 -26.41 4.07 14.45
C PRO A 468 -25.93 2.65 14.16
N VAL A 469 -25.53 1.93 15.21
CA VAL A 469 -25.30 0.49 15.18
C VAL A 469 -26.51 -0.20 15.80
N GLU A 470 -27.02 -1.20 15.11
CA GLU A 470 -28.20 -1.95 15.53
C GLU A 470 -27.91 -2.87 16.72
N PRO A 471 -28.94 -3.33 17.46
CA PRO A 471 -28.76 -4.27 18.57
C PRO A 471 -28.02 -5.57 18.21
N ASP A 472 -28.12 -6.02 16.96
CA ASP A 472 -27.40 -7.19 16.43
C ASP A 472 -25.95 -6.88 16.00
N GLY A 473 -25.49 -5.65 16.22
CA GLY A 473 -24.15 -5.18 15.85
C GLY A 473 -24.03 -4.75 14.39
N SER A 474 -25.10 -4.74 13.59
CA SER A 474 -25.03 -4.37 12.18
C SER A 474 -25.16 -2.85 11.94
N PHE A 475 -24.64 -2.37 10.82
CA PHE A 475 -24.93 -1.02 10.31
C PHE A 475 -25.00 -1.01 8.78
N PHE A 476 -25.74 -0.05 8.22
CA PHE A 476 -25.87 0.15 6.78
C PHE A 476 -25.90 1.64 6.44
N VAL A 477 -24.99 2.09 5.56
CA VAL A 477 -24.80 3.50 5.23
C VAL A 477 -24.68 3.75 3.73
N ASN A 478 -25.24 4.88 3.30
CA ASN A 478 -24.83 5.57 2.08
C ASN A 478 -23.70 6.53 2.46
N ILE A 479 -22.51 6.36 1.87
CA ILE A 479 -21.31 7.14 2.21
C ILE A 479 -20.75 7.82 0.97
N VAL A 480 -20.08 8.96 1.16
CA VAL A 480 -19.33 9.63 0.08
C VAL A 480 -18.36 8.66 -0.61
N GLY A 481 -18.43 8.58 -1.95
CA GLY A 481 -17.54 7.73 -2.73
C GLY A 481 -16.16 8.35 -2.94
N ASN A 482 -15.20 7.53 -3.35
CA ASN A 482 -13.86 7.93 -3.81
C ASN A 482 -13.06 8.75 -2.78
N THR A 483 -13.40 8.59 -1.50
CA THR A 483 -12.83 9.35 -0.39
C THR A 483 -12.18 8.36 0.58
N PRO A 484 -10.90 8.52 0.94
CA PRO A 484 -10.27 7.66 1.94
C PRO A 484 -10.83 7.98 3.33
N PHE A 485 -11.29 6.95 4.03
CA PHE A 485 -11.78 7.08 5.39
C PHE A 485 -11.35 5.90 6.26
N PHE A 486 -11.49 6.10 7.57
CA PHE A 486 -11.49 5.04 8.57
C PHE A 486 -12.74 5.09 9.46
N ILE A 487 -12.97 4.04 10.24
CA ILE A 487 -14.17 3.86 11.07
C ILE A 487 -13.76 3.82 12.55
N GLN A 488 -14.52 4.51 13.39
CA GLN A 488 -14.47 4.38 14.86
C GLN A 488 -15.80 3.83 15.36
N LEU A 489 -15.76 2.78 16.16
CA LEU A 489 -16.92 2.28 16.90
C LEU A 489 -17.04 3.06 18.19
N LEU A 490 -18.20 3.63 18.47
CA LEU A 490 -18.41 4.53 19.61
C LEU A 490 -19.37 3.93 20.64
N ASP A 491 -19.12 4.25 21.90
CA ASP A 491 -20.05 3.97 23.00
C ASP A 491 -21.21 4.99 23.11
N GLU A 492 -21.99 4.87 24.17
CA GLU A 492 -23.08 5.80 24.51
C GLU A 492 -22.61 7.25 24.77
N ASN A 493 -21.34 7.43 25.15
CA ASN A 493 -20.72 8.72 25.42
C ASN A 493 -19.94 9.25 24.21
N LYS A 494 -20.12 8.64 23.01
CA LYS A 494 -19.44 8.99 21.76
C LYS A 494 -17.91 8.89 21.82
N MET A 495 -17.37 8.09 22.74
CA MET A 495 -15.94 7.77 22.83
C MET A 495 -15.61 6.55 21.97
N ALA A 496 -14.47 6.57 21.28
CA ALA A 496 -14.04 5.45 20.47
C ALA A 496 -13.67 4.22 21.34
N LEU A 497 -14.43 3.15 21.16
CA LEU A 497 -14.17 1.81 21.70
C LEU A 497 -13.07 1.12 20.91
N GLN A 498 -13.15 1.21 19.58
CA GLN A 498 -12.21 0.62 18.63
C GLN A 498 -12.08 1.52 17.40
N THR A 499 -10.87 1.60 16.84
CA THR A 499 -10.57 2.35 15.62
C THR A 499 -9.99 1.41 14.57
N MET A 500 -10.54 1.44 13.36
CA MET A 500 -9.93 0.79 12.19
C MET A 500 -8.70 1.58 11.77
N ARG A 501 -7.49 1.05 11.98
CA ARG A 501 -6.22 1.74 11.68
C ARG A 501 -5.72 1.45 10.26
N ALA A 502 -6.60 1.64 9.28
CA ALA A 502 -6.34 1.41 7.87
C ALA A 502 -7.18 2.36 7.02
N TRP A 503 -6.68 2.70 5.84
CA TRP A 503 -7.45 3.48 4.86
C TRP A 503 -8.31 2.57 4.01
N THR A 504 -9.60 2.88 3.92
CA THR A 504 -10.51 2.26 2.96
C THR A 504 -11.29 3.33 2.21
N TRP A 505 -12.02 2.92 1.17
CA TRP A 505 -12.93 3.77 0.42
C TRP A 505 -14.02 2.91 -0.22
N ILE A 506 -15.12 3.55 -0.58
CA ILE A 506 -16.15 2.97 -1.43
C ILE A 506 -16.12 3.71 -2.76
N ARG A 507 -16.23 3.01 -3.89
CA ARG A 507 -16.37 3.69 -5.18
C ARG A 507 -17.75 4.32 -5.30
N SER A 508 -17.83 5.47 -5.94
CA SER A 508 -19.11 6.07 -6.33
C SER A 508 -19.92 5.10 -7.18
N GLY A 509 -21.19 4.88 -6.82
CA GLY A 509 -22.08 3.93 -7.48
C GLY A 509 -21.77 2.45 -7.16
N SER A 510 -20.92 2.15 -6.17
CA SER A 510 -20.61 0.77 -5.76
C SER A 510 -21.23 0.40 -4.42
N GLN A 511 -21.30 -0.91 -4.16
CA GLN A 511 -21.68 -1.47 -2.87
C GLN A 511 -20.50 -2.26 -2.28
N ARG A 512 -20.35 -2.21 -0.96
CA ARG A 512 -19.35 -2.99 -0.21
C ARG A 512 -19.97 -3.54 1.08
N GLY A 513 -19.68 -4.79 1.39
CA GLY A 513 -19.92 -5.38 2.70
C GLY A 513 -18.63 -5.68 3.45
N CYS A 514 -18.64 -5.50 4.77
CA CYS A 514 -17.71 -6.14 5.68
C CYS A 514 -18.49 -7.11 6.59
N ILE A 515 -17.87 -8.23 6.93
CA ILE A 515 -18.48 -9.21 7.84
C ILE A 515 -18.42 -8.66 9.25
N GLY A 516 -17.24 -8.21 9.68
CA GLY A 516 -17.08 -7.56 10.97
C GLY A 516 -15.90 -6.60 11.04
N CYS A 517 -15.58 -6.20 12.26
CA CYS A 517 -14.51 -5.25 12.52
C CYS A 517 -13.18 -6.01 12.70
N HIS A 518 -12.70 -6.55 11.57
CA HIS A 518 -11.44 -7.30 11.45
C HIS A 518 -11.59 -8.79 11.82
N GLU A 519 -12.60 -9.44 11.26
CA GLU A 519 -12.82 -10.89 11.21
C GLU A 519 -11.74 -11.63 10.38
N ASP A 520 -11.73 -12.97 10.50
CA ASP A 520 -10.94 -13.84 9.61
C ASP A 520 -11.38 -13.62 8.14
N LYS A 521 -10.49 -12.98 7.37
CA LYS A 521 -10.73 -12.60 5.96
C LYS A 521 -10.74 -13.78 5.00
N GLU A 522 -10.44 -14.99 5.48
CA GLU A 522 -10.43 -16.22 4.69
C GLU A 522 -11.64 -17.11 4.96
N LEU A 523 -12.55 -16.68 5.84
CA LEU A 523 -13.81 -17.36 6.12
C LEU A 523 -14.98 -16.64 5.47
N ALA A 524 -15.92 -17.43 4.94
CA ALA A 524 -17.21 -16.91 4.54
C ALA A 524 -18.02 -16.53 5.79
N PRO A 525 -18.81 -15.44 5.76
CA PRO A 525 -19.70 -15.13 6.85
C PRO A 525 -20.80 -16.17 6.98
N GLU A 526 -21.39 -16.26 8.15
CA GLU A 526 -22.68 -16.93 8.29
C GLU A 526 -23.74 -16.21 7.46
N ASN A 527 -24.60 -16.97 6.80
CA ASN A 527 -25.71 -16.42 6.04
C ASN A 527 -26.79 -15.88 7.00
N ARG A 528 -26.89 -14.55 7.14
CA ARG A 528 -27.88 -13.89 7.99
C ARG A 528 -28.40 -12.59 7.36
N ALA A 529 -29.69 -12.32 7.55
CA ALA A 529 -30.27 -11.00 7.26
C ALA A 529 -30.10 -10.11 8.49
N THR A 530 -29.35 -9.03 8.35
CA THR A 530 -29.04 -8.13 9.47
C THR A 530 -30.17 -7.14 9.71
N GLN A 531 -30.35 -6.70 10.95
CA GLN A 531 -31.36 -5.69 11.29
C GLN A 531 -31.16 -4.40 10.47
N ALA A 532 -29.92 -3.99 10.23
CA ALA A 532 -29.62 -2.81 9.43
C ALA A 532 -30.12 -2.93 7.98
N LEU A 533 -30.06 -4.13 7.39
CA LEU A 533 -30.59 -4.38 6.04
C LEU A 533 -32.11 -4.50 6.03
N LEU A 534 -32.70 -5.12 7.06
CA LEU A 534 -34.14 -5.30 7.19
C LEU A 534 -34.90 -3.99 7.39
N LYS A 535 -34.25 -2.95 7.93
CA LYS A 535 -34.84 -1.60 8.06
C LYS A 535 -35.02 -0.86 6.73
N ALA A 536 -34.49 -1.38 5.62
CA ALA A 536 -34.57 -0.86 4.25
C ALA A 536 -33.94 0.53 3.99
N GLN A 537 -33.87 1.45 4.97
CA GLN A 537 -33.26 2.77 4.80
C GLN A 537 -31.87 2.87 5.45
N PRO A 538 -30.79 3.05 4.66
CA PRO A 538 -29.45 3.30 5.20
C PRO A 538 -29.33 4.70 5.81
N ALA A 539 -28.43 4.84 6.78
CA ALA A 539 -28.02 6.16 7.27
C ALA A 539 -27.17 6.90 6.22
N PHE A 540 -27.24 8.23 6.20
CA PHE A 540 -26.50 9.05 5.24
C PHE A 540 -25.24 9.64 5.87
N VAL A 541 -24.09 9.27 5.32
CA VAL A 541 -22.74 9.70 5.70
C VAL A 541 -22.12 10.43 4.50
N THR A 542 -22.81 11.48 4.08
CA THR A 542 -22.56 12.20 2.82
C THR A 542 -22.34 13.70 3.02
N THR A 543 -22.06 14.14 4.25
CA THR A 543 -21.81 15.55 4.57
C THR A 543 -20.77 16.16 3.62
N PRO A 544 -21.09 17.28 2.95
CA PRO A 544 -20.15 17.96 2.05
C PRO A 544 -18.86 18.39 2.77
N PRO A 545 -17.68 18.34 2.12
CA PRO A 545 -16.39 18.64 2.75
C PRO A 545 -16.31 19.94 3.56
N GLU A 546 -16.99 20.99 3.12
CA GLU A 546 -17.07 22.32 3.75
C GLU A 546 -17.85 22.33 5.08
N ASN A 547 -18.74 21.35 5.27
CA ASN A 547 -19.58 21.21 6.46
C ASN A 547 -19.10 20.09 7.39
N ARG A 548 -18.02 19.37 7.03
CA ARG A 548 -17.48 18.28 7.86
C ARG A 548 -16.80 18.85 9.10
N ARG A 549 -17.22 18.34 10.26
CA ARG A 549 -16.63 18.73 11.54
C ARG A 549 -15.20 18.19 11.65
N THR A 550 -14.30 19.04 12.12
CA THR A 550 -12.98 18.65 12.62
C THR A 550 -12.74 19.33 13.95
N VAL A 551 -11.79 18.80 14.72
CA VAL A 551 -11.40 19.34 16.01
C VAL A 551 -9.88 19.41 16.07
N ASP A 552 -9.35 20.57 16.45
CA ASP A 552 -7.92 20.75 16.75
C ASP A 552 -7.68 21.46 18.08
N PHE A 553 -6.41 21.40 18.50
CA PHE A 553 -6.03 21.97 19.77
C PHE A 553 -6.19 23.49 19.81
N ARG A 554 -5.74 24.20 18.78
CA ARG A 554 -5.63 25.66 18.78
C ARG A 554 -7.00 26.34 18.83
N HIS A 555 -7.92 25.88 17.99
CA HIS A 555 -9.19 26.54 17.74
C HIS A 555 -10.30 26.01 18.65
N ASN A 556 -10.22 24.76 19.10
CA ASN A 556 -11.30 24.14 19.87
C ASN A 556 -10.92 23.81 21.32
N VAL A 557 -9.72 23.29 21.56
CA VAL A 557 -9.32 22.82 22.91
C VAL A 557 -8.73 23.95 23.77
N MET A 558 -7.86 24.78 23.20
CA MET A 558 -7.19 25.85 23.92
C MET A 558 -8.17 26.88 24.52
N PRO A 559 -9.29 27.26 23.86
CA PRO A 559 -10.32 28.09 24.48
C PRO A 559 -10.90 27.47 25.76
N ILE A 560 -11.20 26.17 25.75
CA ILE A 560 -11.70 25.43 26.91
C ILE A 560 -10.66 25.46 28.05
N ILE A 561 -9.38 25.19 27.72
CA ILE A 561 -8.28 25.23 28.69
C ILE A 561 -8.15 26.64 29.31
N LYS A 562 -8.23 27.70 28.50
CA LYS A 562 -8.15 29.09 28.97
C LYS A 562 -9.26 29.42 29.96
N GLN A 563 -10.48 28.97 29.68
CA GLN A 563 -11.64 29.27 30.50
C GLN A 563 -11.63 28.50 31.82
N HIS A 564 -11.26 27.22 31.79
CA HIS A 564 -11.53 26.30 32.90
C HIS A 564 -10.30 25.78 33.64
N CYS A 565 -9.10 25.88 33.07
CA CYS A 565 -7.93 25.17 33.59
C CYS A 565 -6.78 26.09 34.03
N ILE A 566 -6.49 27.17 33.29
CA ILE A 566 -5.27 27.98 33.49
C ILE A 566 -5.18 28.62 34.87
N SER A 567 -6.31 28.96 35.50
CA SER A 567 -6.31 29.55 36.85
C SER A 567 -5.61 28.68 37.90
N CYS A 568 -5.59 27.35 37.71
CA CYS A 568 -4.99 26.38 38.62
C CYS A 568 -3.84 25.56 38.01
N HIS A 569 -3.64 25.64 36.69
CA HIS A 569 -2.64 24.90 35.93
C HIS A 569 -1.85 25.85 35.03
N ASN A 570 -0.89 26.57 35.60
CA ASN A 570 -0.05 27.54 34.90
C ASN A 570 1.40 27.46 35.40
N GLY A 571 2.26 28.33 34.87
CA GLY A 571 3.69 28.34 35.19
C GLY A 571 4.01 28.53 36.69
N GLU A 572 3.13 29.19 37.44
CA GLU A 572 3.27 29.48 38.88
C GLU A 572 2.52 28.44 39.73
N ILE A 573 1.27 28.16 39.40
CA ILE A 573 0.41 27.19 40.06
C ILE A 573 0.33 25.92 39.21
N ARG A 574 1.16 24.93 39.53
CA ARG A 574 1.27 23.66 38.77
C ARG A 574 0.51 22.52 39.44
N ARG A 575 -0.80 22.66 39.66
CA ARG A 575 -1.59 21.53 40.21
C ARG A 575 -1.49 20.33 39.27
N GLY A 576 -1.27 19.14 39.83
CA GLY A 576 -1.06 17.94 39.03
C GLY A 576 0.16 18.01 38.10
N ASN A 577 1.15 18.86 38.39
CA ASN A 577 2.36 19.05 37.59
C ASN A 577 2.13 19.53 36.14
N LEU A 578 1.01 20.23 35.90
CA LEU A 578 0.63 20.74 34.58
C LEU A 578 0.79 22.26 34.49
N ASP A 579 1.49 22.73 33.46
CA ASP A 579 1.43 24.11 32.98
C ASP A 579 0.60 24.12 31.69
N LEU A 580 -0.66 24.55 31.80
CA LEU A 580 -1.60 24.64 30.69
C LEU A 580 -1.69 26.05 30.11
N SER A 581 -0.67 26.88 30.34
CA SER A 581 -0.62 28.22 29.75
C SER A 581 -0.43 28.18 28.23
N ALA A 582 -0.92 29.23 27.56
CA ALA A 582 -0.72 29.42 26.12
C ALA A 582 0.68 29.96 25.78
N LYS A 583 1.65 29.91 26.71
CA LYS A 583 3.01 30.41 26.50
C LYS A 583 3.66 29.62 25.36
N PRO A 584 4.18 30.29 24.31
CA PRO A 584 4.89 29.61 23.22
C PRO A 584 6.09 28.83 23.74
N THR A 585 6.29 27.64 23.19
CA THR A 585 7.45 26.78 23.45
C THR A 585 8.27 26.65 22.17
N LYS A 586 9.27 25.77 22.17
CA LYS A 586 10.08 25.48 20.98
C LYS A 586 9.23 24.96 19.82
N TYR A 587 8.19 24.16 20.09
CA TYR A 587 7.40 23.49 19.06
C TYR A 587 5.96 24.00 18.98
N PHE A 588 5.31 24.22 20.13
CA PHE A 588 3.89 24.60 20.21
C PHE A 588 3.64 25.65 21.33
N ASN A 589 2.88 25.26 22.35
CA ASN A 589 2.73 25.98 23.60
C ASN A 589 2.81 25.01 24.79
N CYS A 590 2.97 25.55 26.00
CA CYS A 590 3.11 24.75 27.22
C CYS A 590 1.96 23.76 27.38
N ALA A 591 0.72 24.22 27.17
CA ALA A 591 -0.47 23.38 27.33
C ALA A 591 -0.47 22.12 26.47
N TYR A 592 -0.20 22.26 25.17
CA TYR A 592 -0.18 21.14 24.25
C TYR A 592 0.95 20.17 24.57
N GLU A 593 2.15 20.70 24.81
CA GLU A 593 3.32 19.88 25.10
C GLU A 593 3.19 19.14 26.43
N HIS A 594 2.69 19.78 27.49
CA HIS A 594 2.50 19.13 28.80
C HIS A 594 1.41 18.07 28.79
N LEU A 595 0.32 18.26 28.02
CA LEU A 595 -0.73 17.24 27.89
C LEU A 595 -0.25 15.99 27.15
N LEU A 596 0.66 16.18 26.19
CA LEU A 596 1.16 15.09 25.36
C LEU A 596 2.49 14.50 25.84
N THR A 597 3.22 15.16 26.75
CA THR A 597 4.47 14.62 27.30
C THR A 597 4.17 13.70 28.49
N PRO A 598 4.76 12.49 28.56
CA PRO A 598 4.64 11.65 29.75
C PRO A 598 5.25 12.34 30.99
N ASP A 599 4.53 12.33 32.11
CA ASP A 599 5.05 12.72 33.43
C ASP A 599 5.31 11.47 34.27
N LYS A 600 6.57 11.25 34.68
CA LYS A 600 7.01 10.03 35.38
C LYS A 600 6.53 8.73 34.72
N GLY A 601 6.54 8.71 33.38
CA GLY A 601 6.11 7.57 32.55
C GLY A 601 4.59 7.46 32.34
N LYS A 602 3.76 8.36 32.89
CA LYS A 602 2.30 8.37 32.68
C LYS A 602 1.89 9.47 31.72
N LYS A 603 1.13 9.12 30.67
CA LYS A 603 0.58 10.09 29.70
C LYS A 603 -0.74 10.68 30.23
N TYR A 604 -0.97 11.98 30.05
CA TYR A 604 -2.28 12.61 30.32
C TYR A 604 -3.27 12.36 29.18
N VAL A 605 -2.77 12.38 27.95
CA VAL A 605 -3.51 12.11 26.71
C VAL A 605 -2.86 10.95 25.99
N THR A 606 -3.69 10.02 25.51
CA THR A 606 -3.32 8.94 24.61
C THR A 606 -3.96 9.26 23.25
N PRO A 607 -3.19 9.83 22.29
CA PRO A 607 -3.71 10.15 20.97
C PRO A 607 -4.41 8.95 20.31
N GLY A 608 -5.57 9.19 19.71
CA GLY A 608 -6.41 8.15 19.09
C GLY A 608 -7.23 7.31 20.09
N SER A 609 -7.17 7.63 21.39
CA SER A 609 -7.92 6.90 22.42
C SER A 609 -8.31 7.78 23.61
N ALA A 610 -9.42 8.51 23.48
CA ALA A 610 -9.98 9.35 24.54
C ALA A 610 -10.30 8.53 25.79
N ARG A 611 -10.93 7.35 25.61
CA ARG A 611 -11.33 6.49 26.73
C ARG A 611 -10.16 6.02 27.60
N ASN A 612 -8.96 5.92 27.04
CA ASN A 612 -7.74 5.48 27.73
C ASN A 612 -6.85 6.67 28.17
N SER A 613 -7.37 7.90 28.10
CA SER A 613 -6.66 9.11 28.48
C SER A 613 -7.02 9.55 29.91
N PRO A 614 -6.06 9.61 30.85
CA PRO A 614 -6.32 10.08 32.22
C PRO A 614 -6.95 11.46 32.33
N LEU A 615 -6.69 12.35 31.36
CA LEU A 615 -7.38 13.64 31.25
C LEU A 615 -8.91 13.44 31.17
N ILE A 616 -9.38 12.54 30.31
CA ILE A 616 -10.80 12.23 30.15
C ILE A 616 -11.37 11.62 31.42
N TRP A 617 -10.63 10.77 32.13
CA TRP A 617 -11.10 10.21 33.41
C TRP A 617 -11.36 11.28 34.46
N ARG A 618 -10.48 12.31 34.50
CA ARG A 618 -10.65 13.46 35.39
C ARG A 618 -11.82 14.34 34.96
N ILE A 619 -12.05 14.53 33.68
CA ILE A 619 -13.19 15.32 33.17
C ILE A 619 -14.54 14.66 33.47
N PHE A 620 -14.59 13.33 33.35
CA PHE A 620 -15.82 12.55 33.56
C PHE A 620 -16.03 12.14 35.03
N GLY A 621 -14.98 12.13 35.86
CA GLY A 621 -15.05 11.77 37.28
C GLY A 621 -14.96 10.26 37.54
N TYR A 622 -14.64 9.46 36.54
CA TYR A 622 -14.48 8.01 36.63
C TYR A 622 -13.56 7.51 35.52
N ARG A 623 -13.04 6.29 35.65
CA ARG A 623 -12.21 5.66 34.61
C ARG A 623 -13.08 5.15 33.47
N THR A 624 -12.89 5.71 32.27
CA THR A 624 -13.60 5.31 31.04
C THR A 624 -12.91 4.17 30.28
N GLY A 625 -11.71 3.77 30.71
CA GLY A 625 -10.87 2.76 30.07
C GLY A 625 -9.60 2.47 30.86
N VAL A 626 -8.61 1.83 30.23
CA VAL A 626 -7.30 1.50 30.82
C VAL A 626 -6.17 2.05 29.97
N GLN A 627 -5.12 2.57 30.62
CA GLN A 627 -3.93 3.04 29.89
C GLN A 627 -3.08 1.87 29.37
N ASP A 628 -3.31 0.66 29.87
CA ASP A 628 -2.64 -0.59 29.52
C ASP A 628 -3.73 -1.65 29.29
N THR A 629 -3.90 -2.07 28.03
CA THR A 629 -4.99 -2.96 27.57
C THR A 629 -4.91 -4.36 28.15
N THR A 630 -3.84 -4.70 28.87
CA THR A 630 -3.67 -5.99 29.58
C THR A 630 -4.27 -5.99 30.99
N LYS A 631 -4.73 -4.82 31.48
CA LYS A 631 -5.25 -4.66 32.85
C LYS A 631 -6.76 -4.41 32.82
N SER A 632 -7.46 -4.90 33.85
CA SER A 632 -8.89 -4.60 34.03
C SER A 632 -9.10 -3.19 34.55
N VAL A 633 -10.22 -2.57 34.15
CA VAL A 633 -10.66 -1.29 34.71
C VAL A 633 -11.15 -1.54 36.13
N SER A 634 -10.47 -0.98 37.13
CA SER A 634 -10.99 -0.94 38.50
C SER A 634 -11.96 0.22 38.67
N ALA A 635 -13.09 -0.03 39.35
CA ALA A 635 -14.21 0.91 39.54
C ALA A 635 -13.93 2.05 40.53
N TYR A 636 -12.66 2.41 40.77
CA TYR A 636 -12.34 3.50 41.69
C TYR A 636 -12.70 4.86 41.07
N SER A 637 -13.43 5.67 41.85
CA SER A 637 -13.75 7.04 41.50
C SER A 637 -12.48 7.86 41.30
N VAL A 638 -12.45 8.64 40.21
CA VAL A 638 -11.38 9.59 39.94
C VAL A 638 -11.98 10.97 40.20
N SER A 639 -11.38 11.79 41.06
CA SER A 639 -11.95 13.12 41.36
C SER A 639 -12.17 13.92 40.08
N GLN A 640 -13.40 14.41 39.88
CA GLN A 640 -13.78 15.22 38.73
C GLN A 640 -13.02 16.55 38.72
N MET A 641 -12.58 16.97 37.54
CA MET A 641 -11.91 18.25 37.30
C MET A 641 -12.53 18.96 36.08
N PRO A 642 -12.80 20.28 36.17
CA PRO A 642 -12.73 21.11 37.37
C PRO A 642 -13.82 20.73 38.40
N PRO A 643 -13.53 20.82 39.71
CA PRO A 643 -14.46 20.34 40.75
C PRO A 643 -15.63 21.30 41.02
N ALA A 644 -15.45 22.60 40.78
CA ALA A 644 -16.46 23.63 41.07
C ALA A 644 -17.28 24.05 39.84
N MET A 645 -16.66 24.00 38.65
CA MET A 645 -17.31 24.32 37.37
C MET A 645 -17.01 23.21 36.37
N PRO A 646 -17.75 22.10 36.41
CA PRO A 646 -17.59 21.02 35.45
C PRO A 646 -17.84 21.51 34.02
N LEU A 647 -17.13 20.93 33.05
CA LEU A 647 -17.32 21.23 31.63
C LEU A 647 -18.74 20.84 31.19
N SER A 648 -19.29 21.62 30.27
CA SER A 648 -20.52 21.26 29.55
C SER A 648 -20.32 20.00 28.69
N ASN A 649 -21.42 19.34 28.31
CA ASN A 649 -21.35 18.15 27.47
C ASN A 649 -20.69 18.43 26.10
N ALA A 650 -20.91 19.61 25.52
CA ALA A 650 -20.29 20.01 24.26
C ALA A 650 -18.76 20.19 24.37
N GLU A 651 -18.29 20.76 25.49
CA GLU A 651 -16.86 20.91 25.75
C GLU A 651 -16.20 19.56 26.04
N LYS A 652 -16.86 18.69 26.83
CA LYS A 652 -16.40 17.30 27.04
C LYS A 652 -16.26 16.56 25.71
N GLN A 653 -17.28 16.65 24.85
CA GLN A 653 -17.27 16.01 23.54
C GLN A 653 -16.17 16.56 22.64
N THR A 654 -15.90 17.87 22.70
CA THR A 654 -14.78 18.48 21.96
C THR A 654 -13.44 17.90 22.38
N LEU A 655 -13.22 17.67 23.68
CA LEU A 655 -11.99 17.04 24.18
C LEU A 655 -11.89 15.57 23.78
N VAL A 656 -13.01 14.83 23.85
CA VAL A 656 -13.07 13.42 23.39
C VAL A 656 -12.72 13.32 21.91
N GLU A 657 -13.41 14.09 21.06
CA GLU A 657 -13.18 14.08 19.61
C GLU A 657 -11.76 14.51 19.24
N TRP A 658 -11.23 15.55 19.88
CA TRP A 658 -9.84 15.96 19.66
C TRP A 658 -8.88 14.79 19.89
N ILE A 659 -9.02 14.07 21.01
CA ILE A 659 -8.14 12.94 21.33
C ILE A 659 -8.39 11.77 20.38
N ASP A 660 -9.63 11.37 20.14
CA ASP A 660 -9.99 10.25 19.26
C ASP A 660 -9.57 10.50 17.81
N LEU A 661 -9.48 11.76 17.36
CA LEU A 661 -8.96 12.17 16.06
C LEU A 661 -7.43 12.33 16.05
N GLY A 662 -6.71 11.86 17.08
CA GLY A 662 -5.24 11.84 17.11
C GLY A 662 -4.60 13.02 17.83
N ALA A 663 -5.36 13.80 18.59
CA ALA A 663 -4.88 14.91 19.42
C ALA A 663 -4.06 15.95 18.65
N GLN A 664 -4.49 16.31 17.43
CA GLN A 664 -3.72 17.18 16.54
C GLN A 664 -3.66 18.64 17.01
N TRP A 665 -2.53 19.30 16.75
CA TRP A 665 -2.34 20.73 17.02
C TRP A 665 -3.22 21.61 16.13
N ASP A 666 -3.22 21.33 14.83
CA ASP A 666 -3.93 22.08 13.79
C ASP A 666 -4.41 21.13 12.71
N SER A 667 -5.73 20.93 12.63
CA SER A 667 -6.37 20.00 11.70
C SER A 667 -7.33 20.69 10.74
N MET A 668 -7.51 22.01 10.85
CA MET A 668 -8.33 22.78 9.92
C MET A 668 -7.70 22.73 8.52
N PRO A 669 -8.34 22.11 7.52
CA PRO A 669 -7.83 22.17 6.16
C PRO A 669 -7.88 23.61 5.67
N LYS A 670 -6.89 24.02 4.86
CA LYS A 670 -7.11 25.21 4.03
C LYS A 670 -8.22 24.86 3.05
N ILE A 671 -9.34 25.55 3.13
CA ILE A 671 -10.38 25.43 2.11
C ILE A 671 -9.76 26.10 0.87
N ASP A 672 -9.40 25.29 -0.13
CA ASP A 672 -9.06 25.80 -1.45
C ASP A 672 -10.31 26.52 -1.95
N LYS A 673 -10.23 27.85 -2.12
CA LYS A 673 -11.29 28.66 -2.74
C LYS A 673 -11.33 28.44 -4.24
#